data_AF-A0A918Z7P6-F1
#
_entry.id   AF-A0A918Z7P6-F1
#
_cell.length_a   1.000
_cell.length_b   1.000
_cell.length_c   1.000
_cell.angle_alpha   90.00
_cell.angle_beta   90.00
_cell.angle_gamma   90.00
#
_symmetry.space_group_name_H-M   'P 1'
#
loop_
_entity.id
_entity.type
_entity.pdbx_description
1 polymer ?
#
loop_
_entity_poly.entity_id
_entity_poly.type
_entity_poly.pdbx_seq_one_letter_code
_entity_poly.pdbx_strand_id
1 'polypeptide(L)'
;MVLLVFALAQAAPSATPLRVVYAGDAGYPPFDFVDERGRATGFDVELFRAVAAHAGLDVDYRLGPWESVIADLHARRVDVVPMLVTEERARRLRFSEPFLRSYHLVFGRRGSAHVADLQALAGHRVAAQIAGVAWEELRRTRGVRIVPVDVEGDALRAVQDGRADYAIAPMYIGYEAIQRHGLRDVVSLSPPLLEREYAFAVLPDRQALLARINAGLHAASRSGEKQRLYLTWLANLTPREPYLSGLRLGILVALPVLAAAIVLLVWWRRARQRAAAEALSRAQAEARADHLALHDPVTQLANRHGLRQALEALIAQGRPFAAIRLELLELEPVEAIAGHAFVEQLLHALAQRLREHHSGPVARISDQGFVVVCLDRTDAEGAETAMRALVRLTGRRLEVAGVPFELSACAGAALHPDHGGDVEEVLRAAAIACTAARMHPGSVALYTASLVPDPRNLTLLADLRRAIREHTLGYALQPKYDLRARRVSGAELLVRWDHPAYGPLPPSMFVPLAEKTEVVSEMTLYLVRRAAAHCREWKRQGLRLGLSVNVSANDVCNPALVGHITGLGRDIGSCLTLEITETAMMRDPALAFATVRRLRAHGVRISLDDFGTGHASLSYLRQLAPDEVKIDRSFTAGIFGSGADQSIVCATIELAHNLGASVTAEGVEDSRTLEWLAKAGCDAAQGYYIARPMPPHQFSEYLLQHLQHDGHVTLDPARPQAQDGAARRGGIERVASRVGGARRLRACVRELLATTASAAASAGAARGASRRVRARTPSCTRRGRRRRPRALPRRDRRAR
;
A
#
# COMPACT_ATOMS: atom_id res chain seq x y z
N MET A 1 12.39 -27.73 94.93
CA MET A 1 12.58 -27.74 96.40
C MET A 1 11.24 -28.13 97.03
N VAL A 2 11.25 -29.24 97.79
CA VAL A 2 10.31 -29.59 98.88
C VAL A 2 8.85 -29.90 98.47
N LEU A 3 8.43 -31.17 98.32
CA LEU A 3 7.93 -32.12 99.36
C LEU A 3 6.67 -31.64 100.12
N LEU A 4 5.57 -32.38 100.00
CA LEU A 4 4.75 -32.92 101.10
C LEU A 4 3.59 -33.75 100.49
N VAL A 5 3.56 -35.09 100.55
CA VAL A 5 3.28 -36.02 101.68
C VAL A 5 1.83 -36.51 101.67
N PHE A 6 1.72 -37.83 101.43
CA PHE A 6 0.75 -38.81 101.92
C PHE A 6 -0.74 -38.47 101.99
N ALA A 7 -1.54 -39.24 101.25
CA ALA A 7 -2.84 -39.69 101.72
C ALA A 7 -2.93 -41.21 101.54
N LEU A 8 -3.14 -41.89 102.66
CA LEU A 8 -3.36 -43.33 102.79
C LEU A 8 -4.50 -43.79 101.87
N ALA A 9 -4.22 -44.83 101.08
CA ALA A 9 -5.24 -45.66 100.47
C ALA A 9 -6.00 -46.40 101.59
N GLN A 10 -7.21 -45.93 101.90
CA GLN A 10 -8.18 -46.75 102.62
C GLN A 10 -8.66 -47.84 101.67
N ALA A 11 -8.26 -49.08 101.97
CA ALA A 11 -8.88 -50.27 101.41
C ALA A 11 -10.36 -50.29 101.86
N ALA A 12 -11.27 -50.08 100.92
CA ALA A 12 -12.69 -50.30 101.13
C ALA A 12 -12.95 -51.80 101.38
N PRO A 13 -13.93 -52.15 102.24
CA PRO A 13 -14.20 -53.54 102.60
C PRO A 13 -14.58 -54.38 101.37
N SER A 14 -14.03 -55.60 101.32
CA SER A 14 -14.36 -56.66 100.36
C SER A 14 -15.84 -57.04 100.46
N ALA A 15 -16.68 -56.33 99.71
CA ALA A 15 -18.06 -56.74 99.45
C ALA A 15 -18.05 -58.07 98.73
N THR A 16 -18.74 -59.08 99.27
CA THR A 16 -18.94 -60.37 98.61
C THR A 16 -19.47 -60.11 97.19
N PRO A 17 -18.83 -60.61 96.13
CA PRO A 17 -19.25 -60.29 94.78
C PRO A 17 -20.68 -60.78 94.58
N LEU A 18 -21.52 -59.91 94.01
CA LEU A 18 -22.91 -60.25 93.71
C LEU A 18 -22.89 -61.35 92.65
N ARG A 19 -23.43 -62.52 92.98
CA ARG A 19 -23.54 -63.63 92.05
C ARG A 19 -24.66 -63.37 91.05
N VAL A 20 -24.35 -63.45 89.77
CA VAL A 20 -25.26 -63.14 88.66
C VAL A 20 -25.23 -64.29 87.66
N VAL A 21 -26.39 -64.72 87.17
CA VAL A 21 -26.47 -65.71 86.10
C VAL A 21 -26.66 -64.99 84.76
N TYR A 22 -25.65 -65.06 83.90
CA TYR A 22 -25.72 -64.60 82.52
C TYR A 22 -26.23 -65.76 81.64
N ALA A 23 -27.17 -65.48 80.74
CA ALA A 23 -27.59 -66.44 79.74
C ALA A 23 -27.69 -65.82 78.34
N GLY A 24 -27.41 -66.62 77.33
CA GLY A 24 -27.42 -66.23 75.92
C GLY A 24 -27.67 -67.44 75.03
N ASP A 25 -27.92 -67.20 73.75
CA ASP A 25 -28.16 -68.28 72.80
C ASP A 25 -26.86 -69.03 72.49
N ALA A 26 -26.82 -70.35 72.68
CA ALA A 26 -25.65 -71.18 72.39
C ALA A 26 -25.31 -71.25 70.89
N GLY A 27 -26.26 -70.91 70.01
CA GLY A 27 -26.14 -70.98 68.56
C GLY A 27 -26.01 -69.63 67.86
N TYR A 28 -25.51 -68.58 68.53
CA TYR A 28 -25.55 -67.20 68.03
C TYR A 28 -24.16 -66.58 67.78
N PRO A 29 -23.27 -67.24 67.00
CA PRO A 29 -21.96 -66.69 66.67
C PRO A 29 -22.05 -65.47 65.74
N PRO A 30 -21.21 -64.44 65.93
CA PRO A 30 -20.04 -64.41 66.81
C PRO A 30 -20.32 -63.86 68.23
N PHE A 31 -21.58 -63.74 68.66
CA PHE A 31 -21.99 -63.04 69.88
C PHE A 31 -22.01 -63.92 71.13
N ASP A 32 -22.79 -65.00 71.09
CA ASP A 32 -22.87 -66.00 72.15
C ASP A 32 -22.78 -67.39 71.49
N PHE A 33 -21.79 -68.19 71.89
CA PHE A 33 -21.71 -69.59 71.49
C PHE A 33 -20.80 -70.38 72.42
N VAL A 34 -20.89 -71.70 72.34
CA VAL A 34 -20.01 -72.61 73.08
C VAL A 34 -18.82 -72.99 72.19
N ASP A 35 -17.59 -72.78 72.67
CA ASP A 35 -16.38 -73.19 71.96
C ASP A 35 -16.21 -74.73 71.93
N GLU A 36 -15.26 -75.23 71.13
CA GLU A 36 -14.96 -76.68 71.04
C GLU A 36 -14.60 -77.33 72.38
N ARG A 37 -14.28 -76.52 73.41
CA ARG A 37 -13.91 -76.98 74.77
C ARG A 37 -15.08 -76.89 75.74
N GLY A 38 -16.30 -76.61 75.26
CA GLY A 38 -17.50 -76.53 76.08
C GLY A 38 -17.64 -75.23 76.87
N ARG A 39 -16.87 -74.17 76.56
CA ARG A 39 -16.91 -72.89 77.29
C ARG A 39 -17.72 -71.84 76.54
N ALA A 40 -18.50 -71.06 77.28
CA ALA A 40 -19.18 -69.89 76.75
C ALA A 40 -18.16 -68.84 76.28
N THR A 41 -18.27 -68.42 75.02
CA THR A 41 -17.46 -67.37 74.40
C THR A 41 -18.26 -66.62 73.32
N GLY A 42 -17.62 -65.63 72.70
CA GLY A 42 -18.24 -64.72 71.74
C GLY A 42 -18.22 -63.26 72.23
N PHE A 43 -18.58 -62.33 71.34
CA PHE A 43 -18.52 -60.90 71.62
C PHE A 43 -19.31 -60.50 72.88
N ASP A 44 -20.52 -61.02 73.06
CA ASP A 44 -21.36 -60.64 74.21
C ASP A 44 -20.83 -61.23 75.51
N VAL A 45 -20.43 -62.51 75.48
CA VAL A 45 -19.81 -63.19 76.64
C VAL A 45 -18.53 -62.49 77.07
N GLU A 46 -17.62 -62.20 76.14
CA GLU A 46 -16.34 -61.56 76.46
C GLU A 46 -16.53 -60.09 76.87
N LEU A 47 -17.50 -59.38 76.26
CA LEU A 47 -17.85 -58.03 76.69
C LEU A 47 -18.44 -58.05 78.09
N PHE A 48 -19.36 -58.96 78.39
CA PHE A 48 -19.96 -59.06 79.72
C PHE A 48 -18.94 -59.51 80.77
N ARG A 49 -17.95 -60.32 80.40
CA ARG A 49 -16.82 -60.66 81.29
C ARG A 49 -15.98 -59.45 81.66
N ALA A 50 -15.71 -58.56 80.70
CA ALA A 50 -15.05 -57.28 80.96
C ALA A 50 -15.93 -56.37 81.84
N VAL A 51 -17.24 -56.28 81.55
CA VAL A 51 -18.21 -55.52 82.36
C VAL A 51 -18.25 -56.04 83.79
N ALA A 52 -18.30 -57.36 83.98
CA ALA A 52 -18.36 -58.01 85.29
C ALA A 52 -17.09 -57.76 86.12
N ALA A 53 -15.91 -57.79 85.48
CA ALA A 53 -14.64 -57.48 86.12
C ALA A 53 -14.60 -56.03 86.64
N HIS A 54 -15.06 -55.06 85.84
CA HIS A 54 -15.15 -53.65 86.26
C HIS A 54 -16.27 -53.40 87.29
N ALA A 55 -17.35 -54.18 87.23
CA ALA A 55 -18.50 -54.03 88.10
C ALA A 55 -18.41 -54.83 89.41
N GLY A 56 -17.39 -55.68 89.59
CA GLY A 56 -17.22 -56.55 90.76
C GLY A 56 -18.32 -57.62 90.89
N LEU A 57 -18.72 -58.23 89.76
CA LEU A 57 -19.74 -59.28 89.69
C LEU A 57 -19.08 -60.65 89.56
N ASP A 58 -19.63 -61.66 90.26
CA ASP A 58 -19.29 -63.06 90.05
C ASP A 58 -20.35 -63.69 89.14
N VAL A 59 -19.96 -64.19 87.96
CA VAL A 59 -20.91 -64.51 86.89
C VAL A 59 -20.85 -65.98 86.52
N ASP A 60 -22.01 -66.64 86.57
CA ASP A 60 -22.25 -67.97 86.01
C ASP A 60 -22.81 -67.84 84.59
N TYR A 61 -22.07 -68.31 83.57
CA TYR A 61 -22.43 -68.19 82.17
C TYR A 61 -23.14 -69.45 81.68
N ARG A 62 -24.42 -69.35 81.34
CA ARG A 62 -25.27 -70.46 80.88
C ARG A 62 -25.82 -70.20 79.49
N LEU A 63 -25.20 -70.79 78.48
CA LEU A 63 -25.71 -70.72 77.11
C LEU A 63 -26.62 -71.92 76.81
N GLY A 64 -27.73 -71.69 76.12
CA GLY A 64 -28.69 -72.72 75.74
C GLY A 64 -29.54 -72.29 74.55
N PRO A 65 -30.54 -73.09 74.13
CA PRO A 65 -31.46 -72.69 73.06
C PRO A 65 -32.18 -71.39 73.40
N TRP A 66 -32.28 -70.47 72.43
CA TRP A 66 -32.83 -69.12 72.64
C TRP A 66 -34.22 -69.12 73.31
N GLU A 67 -35.13 -69.99 72.87
CA GLU A 67 -36.46 -70.11 73.46
C GLU A 67 -36.42 -70.44 74.96
N SER A 68 -35.52 -71.36 75.35
CA SER A 68 -35.30 -71.74 76.76
C SER A 68 -34.69 -70.60 77.57
N VAL A 69 -33.75 -69.83 76.99
CA VAL A 69 -33.12 -68.68 77.65
C VAL A 69 -34.16 -67.60 77.97
N ILE A 70 -35.06 -67.29 77.03
CA ILE A 70 -36.15 -66.35 77.24
C ILE A 70 -37.15 -66.87 78.29
N ALA A 71 -37.50 -68.17 78.25
CA ALA A 71 -38.37 -68.78 79.25
C ALA A 71 -37.74 -68.72 80.66
N ASP A 72 -36.44 -68.99 80.77
CA ASP A 72 -35.68 -68.94 82.03
C ASP A 72 -35.58 -67.52 82.59
N LEU A 73 -35.46 -66.50 81.73
CA LEU A 73 -35.46 -65.09 82.15
C LEU A 73 -36.79 -64.72 82.79
N HIS A 74 -37.91 -65.13 82.18
CA HIS A 74 -39.23 -64.91 82.75
C HIS A 74 -39.50 -65.74 84.02
N ALA A 75 -38.94 -66.95 84.09
CA ALA A 75 -39.00 -67.81 85.27
C ALA A 75 -38.05 -67.40 86.41
N ARG A 76 -37.31 -66.28 86.26
CA ARG A 76 -36.33 -65.78 87.23
C ARG A 76 -35.16 -66.75 87.50
N ARG A 77 -34.83 -67.61 86.53
CA ARG A 77 -33.70 -68.55 86.60
C ARG A 77 -32.38 -67.95 86.08
N VAL A 78 -32.46 -66.85 85.32
CA VAL A 78 -31.31 -66.09 84.81
C VAL A 78 -31.51 -64.60 85.11
N ASP A 79 -30.40 -63.87 85.27
CA ASP A 79 -30.42 -62.46 85.71
C ASP A 79 -30.15 -61.47 84.57
N VAL A 80 -29.32 -61.85 83.60
CA VAL A 80 -28.88 -60.98 82.49
C VAL A 80 -28.89 -61.75 81.17
N VAL A 81 -29.47 -61.15 80.12
CA VAL A 81 -29.48 -61.71 78.76
C VAL A 81 -29.20 -60.61 77.73
N PRO A 82 -28.18 -60.72 76.86
CA PRO A 82 -28.01 -59.79 75.74
C PRO A 82 -29.12 -60.01 74.71
N MET A 83 -29.77 -58.94 74.25
CA MET A 83 -30.79 -59.07 73.22
C MET A 83 -31.04 -57.76 72.49
N LEU A 84 -31.65 -57.89 71.30
CA LEU A 84 -32.14 -56.74 70.53
C LEU A 84 -33.36 -56.15 71.24
N VAL A 85 -33.35 -54.84 71.38
CA VAL A 85 -34.40 -54.05 72.01
C VAL A 85 -35.58 -53.92 71.05
N THR A 86 -36.74 -54.43 71.44
CA THR A 86 -38.01 -54.22 70.74
C THR A 86 -39.03 -53.56 71.67
N GLU A 87 -40.04 -52.91 71.12
CA GLU A 87 -41.11 -52.31 71.93
C GLU A 87 -41.81 -53.34 72.83
N GLU A 88 -41.98 -54.57 72.34
CA GLU A 88 -42.62 -55.65 73.10
C GLU A 88 -41.77 -56.08 74.31
N ARG A 89 -40.46 -56.21 74.13
CA ARG A 89 -39.52 -56.57 75.20
C ARG A 89 -39.35 -55.43 76.20
N ALA A 90 -39.31 -54.17 75.76
CA ALA A 90 -39.19 -52.99 76.62
C ALA A 90 -40.38 -52.79 77.57
N ARG A 91 -41.56 -53.35 77.25
CA ARG A 91 -42.71 -53.36 78.17
C ARG A 91 -42.48 -54.25 79.40
N ARG A 92 -41.67 -55.31 79.27
CA ARG A 92 -41.50 -56.35 80.31
C ARG A 92 -40.11 -56.37 80.95
N LEU A 93 -39.10 -55.78 80.30
CA LEU A 93 -37.70 -55.82 80.73
C LEU A 93 -37.13 -54.40 80.90
N ARG A 94 -35.93 -54.31 81.46
CA ARG A 94 -35.11 -53.09 81.48
C ARG A 94 -33.78 -53.40 80.80
N PHE A 95 -33.26 -52.43 80.06
CA PHE A 95 -32.08 -52.59 79.22
C PHE A 95 -30.93 -51.71 79.69
N SER A 96 -29.71 -52.22 79.53
CA SER A 96 -28.50 -51.42 79.70
C SER A 96 -28.44 -50.32 78.64
N GLU A 97 -27.47 -49.43 78.76
CA GLU A 97 -27.05 -48.64 77.61
C GLU A 97 -26.68 -49.58 76.45
N PRO A 98 -27.07 -49.24 75.21
CA PRO A 98 -26.83 -50.10 74.07
C PRO A 98 -25.34 -50.12 73.75
N PHE A 99 -24.79 -51.32 73.64
CA PHE A 99 -23.38 -51.47 73.33
C PHE A 99 -23.12 -51.68 71.83
N LEU A 100 -24.15 -52.06 71.06
CA LEU A 100 -24.09 -52.21 69.62
C LEU A 100 -25.43 -51.81 68.98
N ARG A 101 -25.40 -51.35 67.73
CA ARG A 101 -26.58 -51.30 66.87
C ARG A 101 -26.43 -52.37 65.80
N SER A 102 -27.46 -53.19 65.66
CA SER A 102 -27.50 -54.26 64.68
C SER A 102 -28.73 -54.10 63.80
N TYR A 103 -28.58 -54.43 62.54
CA TYR A 103 -29.67 -54.47 61.58
C TYR A 103 -29.73 -55.85 60.95
N HIS A 104 -30.91 -56.21 60.47
CA HIS A 104 -31.13 -57.44 59.73
C HIS A 104 -30.95 -57.19 58.24
N LEU A 105 -30.55 -58.25 57.55
CA LEU A 105 -30.53 -58.30 56.09
C LEU A 105 -31.38 -59.48 55.64
N VAL A 106 -31.93 -59.34 54.43
CA VAL A 106 -32.58 -60.44 53.74
C VAL A 106 -31.54 -61.15 52.89
N PHE A 107 -31.32 -62.42 53.17
CA PHE A 107 -30.43 -63.29 52.43
C PHE A 107 -31.23 -64.18 51.49
N GLY A 108 -30.77 -64.33 50.27
CA GLY A 108 -31.36 -65.21 49.26
C GLY A 108 -30.30 -65.81 48.36
N ARG A 109 -30.69 -66.72 47.46
CA ARG A 109 -29.75 -67.25 46.47
C ARG A 109 -29.35 -66.17 45.48
N ARG A 110 -28.09 -66.17 45.04
CA ARG A 110 -27.57 -65.26 44.02
C ARG A 110 -28.47 -65.28 42.77
N GLY A 111 -28.91 -64.11 42.33
CA GLY A 111 -29.85 -63.95 41.22
C GLY A 111 -31.33 -63.87 41.62
N SER A 112 -31.66 -64.07 42.90
CA SER A 112 -33.00 -63.78 43.41
C SER A 112 -33.27 -62.26 43.42
N ALA A 113 -34.55 -61.88 43.46
CA ALA A 113 -34.96 -60.48 43.39
C ALA A 113 -34.45 -59.67 44.60
N HIS A 114 -34.17 -58.39 44.36
CA HIS A 114 -33.86 -57.45 45.42
C HIS A 114 -35.10 -57.20 46.29
N VAL A 115 -34.91 -57.19 47.61
CA VAL A 115 -35.97 -57.04 48.61
C VAL A 115 -35.79 -55.69 49.30
N ALA A 116 -36.58 -54.69 48.88
CA ALA A 116 -36.46 -53.32 49.40
C ALA A 116 -37.01 -53.18 50.83
N ASP A 117 -38.04 -53.96 51.19
CA ASP A 117 -38.70 -53.94 52.49
C ASP A 117 -39.31 -55.32 52.84
N LEU A 118 -39.90 -55.46 54.04
CA LEU A 118 -40.50 -56.72 54.48
C LEU A 118 -41.78 -57.09 53.71
N GLN A 119 -42.48 -56.15 53.08
CA GLN A 119 -43.71 -56.44 52.31
C GLN A 119 -43.37 -57.13 50.99
N ALA A 120 -42.20 -56.84 50.41
CA ALA A 120 -41.70 -57.53 49.22
C ALA A 120 -41.48 -59.06 49.43
N LEU A 121 -41.57 -59.55 50.66
CA LEU A 121 -41.49 -60.99 50.99
C LEU A 121 -42.85 -61.72 50.94
N ALA A 122 -43.96 -61.01 50.69
CA ALA A 122 -45.27 -61.64 50.60
C ALA A 122 -45.30 -62.73 49.51
N GLY A 123 -45.88 -63.88 49.86
CA GLY A 123 -45.94 -65.06 48.99
C GLY A 123 -44.72 -65.99 49.07
N HIS A 124 -43.63 -65.58 49.72
CA HIS A 124 -42.41 -66.38 49.83
C HIS A 124 -42.31 -67.15 51.16
N ARG A 125 -41.51 -68.22 51.14
CA ARG A 125 -41.07 -68.95 52.33
C ARG A 125 -39.86 -68.24 52.93
N VAL A 126 -39.97 -67.74 54.15
CA VAL A 126 -38.91 -66.97 54.79
C VAL A 126 -38.46 -67.64 56.07
N ALA A 127 -37.19 -68.01 56.16
CA ALA A 127 -36.60 -68.61 57.36
C ALA A 127 -36.22 -67.54 58.40
N ALA A 128 -36.59 -67.77 59.66
CA ALA A 128 -36.26 -66.92 60.80
C ALA A 128 -36.28 -67.74 62.10
N GLN A 129 -35.45 -67.37 63.08
CA GLN A 129 -35.35 -68.09 64.36
C GLN A 129 -36.61 -67.91 65.22
N ILE A 130 -37.08 -69.00 65.83
CA ILE A 130 -38.19 -68.95 66.79
C ILE A 130 -37.85 -67.98 67.94
N ALA A 131 -38.80 -67.12 68.31
CA ALA A 131 -38.64 -66.07 69.32
C ALA A 131 -37.55 -65.00 69.01
N GLY A 132 -37.03 -64.96 67.78
CA GLY A 132 -36.16 -63.89 67.28
C GLY A 132 -36.93 -62.63 66.88
N VAL A 133 -36.22 -61.52 66.66
CA VAL A 133 -36.84 -60.24 66.21
C VAL A 133 -37.47 -60.38 64.83
N ALA A 134 -36.76 -61.03 63.90
CA ALA A 134 -37.30 -61.30 62.56
C ALA A 134 -38.59 -62.14 62.61
N TRP A 135 -38.68 -63.10 63.53
CA TRP A 135 -39.87 -63.90 63.75
C TRP A 135 -41.07 -63.08 64.26
N GLU A 136 -40.83 -62.20 65.25
CA GLU A 136 -41.86 -61.28 65.77
C GLU A 136 -42.42 -60.37 64.66
N GLU A 137 -41.54 -59.79 63.81
CA GLU A 137 -41.93 -58.88 62.73
C GLU A 137 -42.60 -59.62 61.56
N LEU A 138 -42.10 -60.79 61.17
CA LEU A 138 -42.70 -61.59 60.09
C LEU A 138 -44.11 -62.08 60.44
N ARG A 139 -44.41 -62.36 61.71
CA ARG A 139 -45.77 -62.72 62.15
C ARG A 139 -46.78 -61.57 61.98
N ARG A 140 -46.31 -60.32 61.92
CA ARG A 140 -47.13 -59.12 61.66
C ARG A 140 -47.27 -58.84 60.16
N THR A 141 -46.37 -59.36 59.34
CA THR A 141 -46.39 -59.22 57.88
C THR A 141 -47.41 -60.16 57.24
N ARG A 142 -48.34 -59.62 56.45
CA ARG A 142 -49.37 -60.44 55.78
C ARG A 142 -48.78 -61.21 54.60
N GLY A 143 -49.17 -62.48 54.47
CA GLY A 143 -48.88 -63.28 53.28
C GLY A 143 -47.50 -63.95 53.23
N VAL A 144 -46.68 -63.85 54.28
CA VAL A 144 -45.40 -64.56 54.38
C VAL A 144 -45.59 -65.95 54.99
N ARG A 145 -44.93 -66.98 54.44
CA ARG A 145 -44.88 -68.32 55.05
C ARG A 145 -43.58 -68.47 55.84
N ILE A 146 -43.66 -68.41 57.16
CA ILE A 146 -42.47 -68.47 58.01
C ILE A 146 -41.98 -69.92 58.13
N VAL A 147 -40.69 -70.14 57.89
CA VAL A 147 -40.00 -71.42 58.11
C VAL A 147 -39.24 -71.30 59.44
N PRO A 148 -39.74 -71.90 60.54
CA PRO A 148 -39.09 -71.81 61.85
C PRO A 148 -37.73 -72.52 61.82
N VAL A 149 -36.73 -71.91 62.46
CA VAL A 149 -35.45 -72.55 62.79
C VAL A 149 -35.12 -72.33 64.27
N ASP A 150 -34.40 -73.25 64.88
CA ASP A 150 -33.99 -73.14 66.30
C ASP A 150 -32.75 -72.27 66.48
N VAL A 151 -31.88 -72.22 65.45
CA VAL A 151 -30.60 -71.52 65.43
C VAL A 151 -30.64 -70.46 64.32
N GLU A 152 -30.30 -69.21 64.62
CA GLU A 152 -30.38 -68.08 63.67
C GLU A 152 -29.56 -68.33 62.39
N GLY A 153 -28.35 -68.89 62.50
CA GLY A 153 -27.51 -69.24 61.35
C GLY A 153 -28.13 -70.29 60.41
N ASP A 154 -29.05 -71.11 60.90
CA ASP A 154 -29.71 -72.18 60.13
C ASP A 154 -30.74 -71.63 59.16
N ALA A 155 -31.18 -70.38 59.36
CA ALA A 155 -32.04 -69.70 58.41
C ALA A 155 -31.36 -69.60 57.04
N LEU A 156 -30.07 -69.26 56.99
CA LEU A 156 -29.32 -69.18 55.73
C LEU A 156 -29.10 -70.58 55.12
N ARG A 157 -28.92 -71.62 55.94
CA ARG A 157 -28.88 -73.02 55.45
C ARG A 157 -30.19 -73.44 54.82
N ALA A 158 -31.33 -73.04 55.40
CA ALA A 158 -32.65 -73.31 54.81
C ALA A 158 -32.81 -72.70 53.41
N VAL A 159 -32.18 -71.56 53.12
CA VAL A 159 -32.12 -70.95 51.78
C VAL A 159 -31.23 -71.74 50.83
N GLN A 160 -30.04 -72.15 51.30
CA GLN A 160 -29.14 -73.00 50.50
C GLN A 160 -29.83 -74.31 50.11
N ASP A 161 -30.45 -74.99 51.07
CA ASP A 161 -31.14 -76.27 50.90
C ASP A 161 -32.46 -76.15 50.11
N GLY A 162 -32.97 -74.93 49.89
CA GLY A 162 -34.23 -74.67 49.18
C GLY A 162 -35.49 -74.91 50.01
N ARG A 163 -35.34 -75.08 51.32
CA ARG A 163 -36.43 -75.15 52.30
C ARG A 163 -37.11 -73.79 52.49
N ALA A 164 -36.37 -72.69 52.32
CA ALA A 164 -36.86 -71.32 52.27
C ALA A 164 -36.38 -70.60 51.01
N ASP A 165 -37.12 -69.57 50.58
CA ASP A 165 -36.74 -68.72 49.44
C ASP A 165 -35.82 -67.58 49.90
N TYR A 166 -36.07 -67.05 51.10
CA TYR A 166 -35.26 -66.04 51.76
C TYR A 166 -35.02 -66.39 53.23
N ALA A 167 -34.00 -65.78 53.84
CA ALA A 167 -33.74 -65.81 55.27
C ALA A 167 -33.58 -64.37 55.77
N ILE A 168 -34.09 -64.07 56.95
CA ILE A 168 -33.81 -62.79 57.61
C ILE A 168 -32.98 -63.09 58.84
N ALA A 169 -31.80 -62.49 58.89
CA ALA A 169 -30.88 -62.61 60.03
C ALA A 169 -30.15 -61.29 60.27
N PRO A 170 -29.69 -61.01 61.50
CA PRO A 170 -28.78 -59.91 61.79
C PRO A 170 -27.54 -59.97 60.90
N MET A 171 -27.06 -58.83 60.42
CA MET A 171 -25.98 -58.74 59.42
C MET A 171 -24.73 -59.54 59.82
N TYR A 172 -24.27 -59.38 61.07
CA TYR A 172 -23.10 -60.08 61.57
C TYR A 172 -23.31 -61.60 61.61
N ILE A 173 -24.47 -62.07 62.07
CA ILE A 173 -24.81 -63.51 62.09
C ILE A 173 -24.89 -64.06 60.68
N GLY A 174 -25.53 -63.34 59.75
CA GLY A 174 -25.67 -63.78 58.38
C GLY A 174 -24.33 -63.90 57.66
N TYR A 175 -23.44 -62.91 57.77
CA TYR A 175 -22.11 -63.01 57.18
C TYR A 175 -21.22 -64.04 57.89
N GLU A 176 -21.34 -64.19 59.20
CA GLU A 176 -20.63 -65.23 59.95
C GLU A 176 -21.08 -66.61 59.49
N ALA A 177 -22.38 -66.87 59.37
CA ALA A 177 -22.94 -68.13 58.87
C ALA A 177 -22.49 -68.42 57.42
N ILE A 178 -22.42 -67.40 56.55
CA ILE A 178 -21.87 -67.54 55.19
C ILE A 178 -20.40 -67.99 55.25
N GLN A 179 -19.59 -67.38 56.12
CA GLN A 179 -18.16 -67.72 56.27
C GLN A 179 -17.96 -69.11 56.91
N ARG A 180 -18.63 -69.38 58.03
CA ARG A 180 -18.52 -70.62 58.82
C ARG A 180 -19.04 -71.84 58.07
N HIS A 181 -20.16 -71.71 57.36
CA HIS A 181 -20.79 -72.83 56.63
C HIS A 181 -20.46 -72.85 55.13
N GLY A 182 -19.66 -71.90 54.63
CA GLY A 182 -19.24 -71.86 53.23
C GLY A 182 -20.38 -71.64 52.23
N LEU A 183 -21.39 -70.85 52.59
CA LEU A 183 -22.62 -70.63 51.79
C LEU A 183 -22.38 -69.65 50.61
N ARG A 184 -21.59 -70.05 49.62
CA ARG A 184 -21.13 -69.17 48.52
C ARG A 184 -22.23 -68.62 47.60
N ASP A 185 -23.35 -69.33 47.53
CA ASP A 185 -24.49 -68.98 46.68
C ASP A 185 -25.55 -68.12 47.39
N VAL A 186 -25.42 -67.92 48.71
CA VAL A 186 -26.32 -67.06 49.48
C VAL A 186 -25.71 -65.65 49.56
N VAL A 187 -26.46 -64.63 49.17
CA VAL A 187 -26.04 -63.22 49.18
C VAL A 187 -27.08 -62.35 49.89
N SER A 188 -26.66 -61.21 50.43
CA SER A 188 -27.59 -60.19 50.90
C SER A 188 -28.30 -59.54 49.71
N LEU A 189 -29.62 -59.41 49.80
CA LEU A 189 -30.51 -58.91 48.76
C LEU A 189 -31.35 -57.72 49.23
N SER A 190 -31.09 -57.16 50.40
CA SER A 190 -31.81 -55.99 50.91
C SER A 190 -30.85 -54.89 51.35
N PRO A 191 -31.33 -53.63 51.44
CA PRO A 191 -30.70 -52.66 52.33
C PRO A 191 -30.80 -53.13 53.80
N PRO A 192 -30.09 -52.48 54.73
CA PRO A 192 -30.31 -52.66 56.17
C PRO A 192 -31.79 -52.50 56.54
N LEU A 193 -32.37 -53.54 57.15
CA LEU A 193 -33.75 -53.55 57.66
C LEU A 193 -33.73 -53.78 59.18
N LEU A 194 -34.82 -53.44 59.87
CA LEU A 194 -35.00 -53.75 61.29
C LEU A 194 -33.78 -53.37 62.15
N GLU A 195 -33.28 -52.15 61.97
CA GLU A 195 -32.21 -51.63 62.83
C GLU A 195 -32.74 -51.52 64.27
N ARG A 196 -32.02 -52.13 65.21
CA ARG A 196 -32.35 -52.18 66.62
C ARG A 196 -31.09 -51.97 67.45
N GLU A 197 -31.29 -51.38 68.62
CA GLU A 197 -30.28 -51.30 69.65
C GLU A 197 -30.11 -52.68 70.31
N TYR A 198 -28.88 -53.01 70.65
CA TYR A 198 -28.49 -54.29 71.25
C TYR A 198 -27.87 -54.02 72.62
N ALA A 199 -28.47 -54.61 73.66
CA ALA A 199 -28.23 -54.26 75.05
C ALA A 199 -28.41 -55.47 75.98
N PHE A 200 -27.87 -55.38 77.19
CA PHE A 200 -28.11 -56.38 78.24
C PHE A 200 -29.46 -56.12 78.90
N ALA A 201 -30.33 -57.14 78.93
CA ALA A 201 -31.64 -57.07 79.54
C ALA A 201 -31.66 -57.68 80.95
N VAL A 202 -32.41 -57.05 81.85
CA VAL A 202 -32.71 -57.54 83.21
C VAL A 202 -34.19 -57.39 83.52
N LEU A 203 -34.68 -58.10 84.56
CA LEU A 203 -36.04 -57.92 85.05
C LEU A 203 -36.26 -56.53 85.70
N PRO A 204 -37.48 -55.95 85.65
CA PRO A 204 -37.73 -54.59 86.11
C PRO A 204 -37.40 -54.30 87.59
N ASP A 205 -37.39 -55.33 88.43
CA ASP A 205 -37.06 -55.27 89.86
C ASP A 205 -35.53 -55.31 90.14
N ARG A 206 -34.69 -55.48 89.11
CA ARG A 206 -33.22 -55.57 89.22
C ARG A 206 -32.48 -54.29 88.81
N GLN A 207 -33.04 -53.11 89.11
CA GLN A 207 -32.44 -51.82 88.69
C GLN A 207 -31.03 -51.56 89.27
N ALA A 208 -30.75 -52.02 90.48
CA ALA A 208 -29.41 -51.90 91.07
C ALA A 208 -28.35 -52.71 90.29
N LEU A 209 -28.72 -53.91 89.80
CA LEU A 209 -27.86 -54.70 88.93
C LEU A 209 -27.64 -53.98 87.59
N LEU A 210 -28.70 -53.39 87.01
CA LEU A 210 -28.60 -52.64 85.77
C LEU A 210 -27.66 -51.44 85.86
N ALA A 211 -27.72 -50.68 86.96
CA ALA A 211 -26.82 -49.55 87.21
C ALA A 211 -25.35 -50.00 87.27
N ARG A 212 -25.07 -51.17 87.88
CA ARG A 212 -23.73 -51.76 87.92
C ARG A 212 -23.26 -52.21 86.53
N ILE A 213 -24.15 -52.81 85.73
CA ILE A 213 -23.85 -53.20 84.35
C ILE A 213 -23.49 -51.97 83.50
N ASN A 214 -24.28 -50.89 83.58
CA ASN A 214 -23.99 -49.64 82.86
C ASN A 214 -22.65 -49.03 83.28
N ALA A 215 -22.34 -48.98 84.57
CA ALA A 215 -21.06 -48.51 85.06
C ALA A 215 -19.88 -49.36 84.54
N GLY A 216 -20.02 -50.68 84.53
CA GLY A 216 -19.01 -51.59 83.96
C GLY A 216 -18.86 -51.45 82.45
N LEU A 217 -19.96 -51.21 81.72
CA LEU A 217 -19.93 -50.98 80.26
C LEU A 217 -19.23 -49.66 79.90
N HIS A 218 -19.45 -48.60 80.68
CA HIS A 218 -18.71 -47.34 80.54
C HIS A 218 -17.21 -47.51 80.81
N ALA A 219 -16.84 -48.34 81.81
CA ALA A 219 -15.45 -48.64 82.10
C ALA A 219 -14.78 -49.43 80.96
N ALA A 220 -15.43 -50.51 80.48
CA ALA A 220 -14.93 -51.32 79.36
C ALA A 220 -14.86 -50.55 78.02
N SER A 221 -15.72 -49.54 77.84
CA SER A 221 -15.65 -48.64 76.69
C SER A 221 -14.47 -47.67 76.79
N ARG A 222 -14.24 -47.06 77.96
CA ARG A 222 -13.12 -46.14 78.21
C ARG A 222 -11.75 -46.81 78.18
N SER A 223 -11.66 -48.08 78.61
CA SER A 223 -10.41 -48.85 78.55
C SER A 223 -10.02 -49.27 77.12
N GLY A 224 -10.92 -49.10 76.14
CA GLY A 224 -10.75 -49.57 74.77
C GLY A 224 -11.00 -51.07 74.60
N GLU A 225 -11.34 -51.81 75.67
CA GLU A 225 -11.65 -53.25 75.61
C GLU A 225 -12.84 -53.53 74.69
N LYS A 226 -13.90 -52.72 74.77
CA LYS A 226 -15.05 -52.82 73.85
C LYS A 226 -14.61 -52.68 72.38
N GLN A 227 -13.75 -51.70 72.08
CA GLN A 227 -13.25 -51.48 70.72
C GLN A 227 -12.36 -52.63 70.25
N ARG A 228 -11.49 -53.14 71.13
CA ARG A 228 -10.66 -54.32 70.85
C ARG A 228 -11.54 -55.54 70.54
N LEU A 229 -12.54 -55.83 71.38
CA LEU A 229 -13.48 -56.93 71.15
C LEU A 229 -14.28 -56.76 69.86
N TYR A 230 -14.69 -55.53 69.53
CA TYR A 230 -15.34 -55.24 68.24
C TYR A 230 -14.42 -55.57 67.06
N LEU A 231 -13.15 -55.16 67.13
CA LEU A 231 -12.16 -55.46 66.10
C LEU A 231 -11.86 -56.96 65.99
N THR A 232 -11.80 -57.67 67.12
CA THR A 232 -11.54 -59.11 67.17
C THR A 232 -12.70 -59.93 66.59
N TRP A 233 -13.94 -59.61 66.95
CA TRP A 233 -15.10 -60.46 66.65
C TRP A 233 -15.95 -59.99 65.47
N LEU A 234 -16.06 -58.68 65.23
CA LEU A 234 -17.08 -58.11 64.33
C LEU A 234 -16.50 -57.40 63.10
N ALA A 235 -15.30 -56.82 63.16
CA ALA A 235 -14.77 -55.98 62.09
C ALA A 235 -14.60 -56.69 60.73
N ASN A 236 -14.25 -57.98 60.73
CA ASN A 236 -14.07 -58.77 59.50
C ASN A 236 -15.39 -59.24 58.86
N LEU A 237 -16.53 -58.99 59.51
CA LEU A 237 -17.86 -59.38 59.03
C LEU A 237 -18.63 -58.22 58.39
N THR A 238 -18.02 -57.03 58.30
CA THR A 238 -18.60 -55.88 57.59
C THR A 238 -18.16 -55.87 56.11
N PRO A 239 -19.08 -55.70 55.13
CA PRO A 239 -18.71 -55.61 53.73
C PRO A 239 -17.84 -54.36 53.49
N ARG A 240 -16.65 -54.52 52.90
CA ARG A 240 -15.78 -53.41 52.46
C ARG A 240 -16.37 -52.76 51.20
N GLU A 241 -16.94 -51.57 51.33
CA GLU A 241 -17.21 -50.70 50.18
C GLU A 241 -15.88 -50.23 49.54
N PRO A 242 -15.67 -50.36 48.21
CA PRO A 242 -14.40 -50.01 47.58
C PRO A 242 -14.18 -48.49 47.47
N TYR A 243 -13.05 -48.01 48.01
CA TYR A 243 -12.53 -46.63 48.08
C TYR A 243 -12.30 -45.90 46.72
N LEU A 244 -12.82 -46.40 45.61
CA LEU A 244 -12.49 -45.97 44.23
C LEU A 244 -13.30 -44.77 43.69
N SER A 245 -14.26 -44.23 44.44
CA SER A 245 -15.18 -43.17 43.97
C SER A 245 -14.61 -41.75 44.02
N GLY A 246 -13.80 -41.40 45.04
CA GLY A 246 -13.26 -40.04 45.19
C GLY A 246 -12.20 -39.65 44.15
N LEU A 247 -11.31 -40.59 43.79
CA LEU A 247 -10.21 -40.34 42.86
C LEU A 247 -10.70 -40.11 41.41
N ARG A 248 -11.77 -40.81 41.02
CA ARG A 248 -12.39 -40.67 39.69
C ARG A 248 -12.99 -39.29 39.47
N LEU A 249 -13.63 -38.72 40.49
CA LEU A 249 -14.23 -37.37 40.40
C LEU A 249 -13.14 -36.28 40.27
N GLY A 250 -12.03 -36.43 41.01
CA GLY A 250 -10.89 -35.51 40.92
C GLY A 250 -10.26 -35.48 39.53
N ILE A 251 -10.08 -36.64 38.89
CA ILE A 251 -9.50 -36.74 37.54
C ILE A 251 -10.45 -36.14 36.48
N LEU A 252 -11.77 -36.39 36.60
CA LEU A 252 -12.78 -35.87 35.68
C LEU A 252 -12.86 -34.34 35.66
N VAL A 253 -12.52 -33.67 36.76
CA VAL A 253 -12.51 -32.19 36.83
C VAL A 253 -11.15 -31.60 36.48
N ALA A 254 -10.05 -32.21 36.93
CA ALA A 254 -8.72 -31.66 36.73
C ALA A 254 -8.26 -31.67 35.26
N LEU A 255 -8.57 -32.75 34.52
CA LEU A 255 -8.20 -32.88 33.10
C LEU A 255 -8.79 -31.80 32.19
N PRO A 256 -10.10 -31.50 32.21
CA PRO A 256 -10.66 -30.44 31.36
C PRO A 256 -10.19 -29.04 31.76
N VAL A 257 -9.96 -28.77 33.05
CA VAL A 257 -9.39 -27.49 33.50
C VAL A 257 -7.96 -27.31 32.98
N LEU A 258 -7.13 -28.36 33.06
CA LEU A 258 -5.78 -28.34 32.51
C LEU A 258 -5.79 -28.19 30.99
N ALA A 259 -6.67 -28.90 30.29
CA ALA A 259 -6.83 -28.78 28.84
C ALA A 259 -7.26 -27.36 28.44
N ALA A 260 -8.21 -26.75 29.15
CA ALA A 260 -8.64 -25.37 28.91
C ALA A 260 -7.49 -24.38 29.18
N ALA A 261 -6.70 -24.56 30.23
CA ALA A 261 -5.54 -23.73 30.53
C ALA A 261 -4.47 -23.83 29.42
N ILE A 262 -4.21 -25.04 28.90
CA ILE A 262 -3.27 -25.24 27.78
C ILE A 262 -3.80 -24.56 26.51
N VAL A 263 -5.08 -24.71 26.18
CA VAL A 263 -5.70 -24.05 25.02
C VAL A 263 -5.62 -22.52 25.14
N LEU A 264 -5.92 -21.97 26.32
CA LEU A 264 -5.80 -20.54 26.59
C LEU A 264 -4.35 -20.06 26.49
N LEU A 265 -3.38 -20.83 26.99
CA LEU A 265 -1.96 -20.51 26.87
C LEU A 265 -1.48 -20.52 25.41
N VAL A 266 -1.88 -21.52 24.63
CA VAL A 266 -1.55 -21.61 23.20
C VAL A 266 -2.22 -20.48 22.42
N TRP A 267 -3.49 -20.19 22.71
CA TRP A 267 -4.21 -19.06 22.12
C TRP A 267 -3.54 -17.73 22.46
N TRP A 268 -3.17 -17.50 23.72
CA TRP A 268 -2.46 -16.30 24.17
C TRP A 268 -1.09 -16.16 23.51
N ARG A 269 -0.31 -17.24 23.42
CA ARG A 269 0.97 -17.26 22.69
C ARG A 269 0.78 -16.92 21.21
N ARG A 270 -0.20 -17.53 20.54
CA ARG A 270 -0.49 -17.24 19.13
C ARG A 270 -0.99 -15.82 18.92
N ALA A 271 -1.85 -15.31 19.79
CA ALA A 271 -2.33 -13.93 19.74
C ALA A 271 -1.16 -12.94 19.91
N ARG A 272 -0.26 -13.21 20.85
CA ARG A 272 0.94 -12.39 21.07
C ARG A 272 1.92 -12.42 19.89
N GLN A 273 2.13 -13.59 19.28
CA GLN A 273 2.96 -13.72 18.07
C GLN A 273 2.35 -12.97 16.88
N ARG A 274 1.03 -13.05 16.67
CA ARG A 274 0.34 -12.28 15.61
C ARG A 274 0.46 -10.78 15.84
N ALA A 275 0.22 -10.31 17.06
CA ALA A 275 0.37 -8.89 17.40
C ALA A 275 1.80 -8.37 17.17
N ALA A 276 2.83 -9.17 17.51
CA ALA A 276 4.22 -8.82 17.26
C ALA A 276 4.56 -8.79 15.76
N ALA A 277 4.05 -9.76 14.98
CA ALA A 277 4.24 -9.80 13.53
C ALA A 277 3.54 -8.63 12.82
N GLU A 278 2.32 -8.28 13.23
CA GLU A 278 1.59 -7.12 12.71
C GLU A 278 2.29 -5.81 13.06
N ALA A 279 2.80 -5.66 14.28
CA ALA A 279 3.55 -4.47 14.69
C ALA A 279 4.84 -4.31 13.86
N LEU A 280 5.58 -5.39 13.64
CA LEU A 280 6.78 -5.37 12.79
C LEU A 280 6.42 -5.04 11.33
N SER A 281 5.36 -5.64 10.79
CA SER A 281 4.92 -5.37 9.42
C SER A 281 4.46 -3.93 9.24
N ARG A 282 3.77 -3.34 10.23
CA ARG A 282 3.39 -1.92 10.21
C ARG A 282 4.60 -1.02 10.29
N ALA A 283 5.54 -1.28 11.20
CA ALA A 283 6.77 -0.51 11.31
C ALA A 283 7.61 -0.59 10.02
N GLN A 284 7.69 -1.76 9.38
CA GLN A 284 8.35 -1.92 8.07
C GLN A 284 7.60 -1.20 6.95
N ALA A 285 6.26 -1.20 6.96
CA ALA A 285 5.45 -0.50 5.97
C ALA A 285 5.57 1.02 6.14
N GLU A 286 5.55 1.53 7.36
CA GLU A 286 5.78 2.95 7.69
C GLU A 286 7.19 3.38 7.30
N ALA A 287 8.24 2.63 7.69
CA ALA A 287 9.61 2.94 7.30
C ALA A 287 9.81 2.92 5.77
N ARG A 288 9.15 1.98 5.06
CA ARG A 288 9.16 1.96 3.59
C ARG A 288 8.38 3.13 3.00
N ALA A 289 7.25 3.51 3.59
CA ALA A 289 6.46 4.64 3.14
C ALA A 289 7.22 5.95 3.33
N ASP A 290 7.89 6.13 4.47
CA ASP A 290 8.74 7.29 4.77
C ASP A 290 9.95 7.34 3.81
N HIS A 291 10.58 6.18 3.55
CA HIS A 291 11.67 6.08 2.58
C HIS A 291 11.20 6.45 1.17
N LEU A 292 10.07 5.89 0.70
CA LEU A 292 9.50 6.21 -0.61
C LEU A 292 8.98 7.66 -0.71
N ALA A 293 8.58 8.26 0.40
CA ALA A 293 8.17 9.67 0.44
C ALA A 293 9.34 10.61 0.12
N LEU A 294 10.58 10.22 0.45
CA LEU A 294 11.78 11.05 0.29
C LEU A 294 12.78 10.55 -0.76
N HIS A 295 12.65 9.31 -1.25
CA HIS A 295 13.57 8.70 -2.20
C HIS A 295 12.90 8.24 -3.50
N ASP A 296 13.67 8.25 -4.59
CA ASP A 296 13.27 7.71 -5.89
C ASP A 296 13.40 6.18 -5.90
N PRO A 297 12.36 5.42 -6.32
CA PRO A 297 12.35 3.96 -6.21
C PRO A 297 13.39 3.27 -7.11
N VAL A 298 13.79 3.88 -8.22
CA VAL A 298 14.74 3.30 -9.18
C VAL A 298 16.19 3.55 -8.74
N THR A 299 16.50 4.80 -8.42
CA THR A 299 17.89 5.24 -8.16
C THR A 299 18.27 5.23 -6.68
N GLN A 300 17.29 5.13 -5.78
CA GLN A 300 17.45 5.26 -4.33
C GLN A 300 18.04 6.60 -3.87
N LEU A 301 18.20 7.57 -4.78
CA LEU A 301 18.56 8.95 -4.45
C LEU A 301 17.37 9.67 -3.83
N ALA A 302 17.59 10.85 -3.27
CA ALA A 302 16.48 11.68 -2.84
C ALA A 302 15.57 11.97 -4.03
N ASN A 303 14.25 11.94 -3.83
CA ASN A 303 13.29 12.44 -4.80
C ASN A 303 13.17 13.97 -4.65
N ARG A 304 12.27 14.59 -5.42
CA ARG A 304 12.04 16.05 -5.33
C ARG A 304 11.69 16.52 -3.91
N HIS A 305 10.97 15.72 -3.13
CA HIS A 305 10.59 16.07 -1.77
C HIS A 305 11.79 16.01 -0.81
N GLY A 306 12.58 14.93 -0.88
CA GLY A 306 13.81 14.79 -0.09
C GLY A 306 14.84 15.87 -0.41
N LEU A 307 14.99 16.23 -1.69
CA LEU A 307 15.84 17.36 -2.11
C LEU A 307 15.37 18.68 -1.49
N ARG A 308 14.06 18.97 -1.57
CA ARG A 308 13.49 20.20 -1.02
C ARG A 308 13.78 20.32 0.48
N GLN A 309 13.55 19.26 1.24
CA GLN A 309 13.81 19.23 2.68
C GLN A 309 15.30 19.47 2.99
N ALA A 310 16.22 18.87 2.21
CA ALA A 310 17.65 19.09 2.38
C ALA A 310 18.06 20.55 2.07
N LEU A 311 17.51 21.15 1.03
CA LEU A 311 17.78 22.54 0.66
C LEU A 311 17.16 23.54 1.65
N GLU A 312 15.94 23.30 2.13
CA GLU A 312 15.31 24.13 3.17
C GLU A 312 16.17 24.18 4.44
N ALA A 313 16.77 23.05 4.84
CA ALA A 313 17.68 23.00 5.97
C ALA A 313 18.97 23.83 5.74
N LEU A 314 19.53 23.83 4.52
CA LEU A 314 20.70 24.63 4.18
C LEU A 314 20.39 26.14 4.19
N ILE A 315 19.23 26.54 3.64
CA ILE A 315 18.77 27.93 3.65
C ILE A 315 18.54 28.40 5.08
N ALA A 316 17.88 27.60 5.93
CA ALA A 316 17.65 27.93 7.32
C ALA A 316 18.96 28.10 8.13
N GLN A 317 20.04 27.43 7.72
CA GLN A 317 21.38 27.59 8.27
C GLN A 317 22.16 28.78 7.69
N GLY A 318 21.59 29.50 6.71
CA GLY A 318 22.26 30.59 6.00
C GLY A 318 23.45 30.11 5.16
N ARG A 319 23.48 28.84 4.76
CA ARG A 319 24.61 28.22 4.08
C ARG A 319 24.46 28.38 2.56
N PRO A 320 25.40 29.03 1.85
CA PRO A 320 25.33 29.15 0.40
C PRO A 320 25.51 27.78 -0.26
N PHE A 321 24.91 27.61 -1.43
CA PHE A 321 25.04 26.38 -2.23
C PHE A 321 24.84 26.66 -3.72
N ALA A 322 25.39 25.80 -4.57
CA ALA A 322 25.09 25.76 -5.99
C ALA A 322 24.20 24.54 -6.29
N ALA A 323 23.02 24.77 -6.85
CA ALA A 323 22.12 23.70 -7.32
C ALA A 323 22.35 23.48 -8.81
N ILE A 324 22.88 22.31 -9.16
CA ILE A 324 23.17 21.92 -10.54
C ILE A 324 22.14 20.93 -11.00
N ARG A 325 21.30 21.31 -11.96
CA ARG A 325 20.44 20.38 -12.70
C ARG A 325 21.21 19.75 -13.84
N LEU A 326 21.28 18.44 -13.83
CA LEU A 326 21.85 17.61 -14.89
C LEU A 326 20.71 16.93 -15.65
N GLU A 327 20.65 17.09 -16.96
CA GLU A 327 19.61 16.51 -17.81
C GLU A 327 20.22 15.59 -18.86
N LEU A 328 19.76 14.34 -18.86
CA LEU A 328 20.15 13.30 -19.80
C LEU A 328 19.47 13.53 -21.14
N LEU A 329 20.24 13.44 -22.22
CA LEU A 329 19.76 13.62 -23.58
C LEU A 329 19.55 12.26 -24.23
N GLU A 330 18.60 12.18 -25.17
CA GLU A 330 18.39 11.01 -26.04
C GLU A 330 18.04 9.69 -25.32
N LEU A 331 17.40 9.75 -24.15
CA LEU A 331 16.93 8.54 -23.45
C LEU A 331 15.75 7.84 -24.16
N GLU A 332 14.87 8.59 -24.84
CA GLU A 332 13.68 8.05 -25.51
C GLU A 332 14.04 7.02 -26.62
N PRO A 333 14.99 7.30 -27.55
CA PRO A 333 15.46 6.29 -28.50
C PRO A 333 16.03 5.03 -27.84
N VAL A 334 16.72 5.18 -26.71
CA VAL A 334 17.30 4.05 -25.96
C VAL A 334 16.20 3.19 -25.37
N GLU A 335 15.18 3.80 -24.77
CA GLU A 335 14.02 3.09 -24.25
C GLU A 335 13.26 2.33 -25.35
N ALA A 336 13.12 2.94 -26.53
CA ALA A 336 12.43 2.32 -27.66
C ALA A 336 13.16 1.07 -28.19
N ILE A 337 14.49 1.02 -28.10
CA ILE A 337 15.33 -0.09 -28.61
C ILE A 337 15.56 -1.16 -27.54
N ALA A 338 15.95 -0.75 -26.33
CA ALA A 338 16.42 -1.64 -25.27
C ALA A 338 15.35 -1.92 -24.19
N GLY A 339 14.24 -1.20 -24.22
CA GLY A 339 13.14 -1.34 -23.28
C GLY A 339 13.35 -0.60 -21.95
N HIS A 340 12.25 -0.41 -21.23
CA HIS A 340 12.19 0.34 -19.97
C HIS A 340 13.15 -0.18 -18.89
N ALA A 341 13.20 -1.51 -18.70
CA ALA A 341 14.04 -2.12 -17.67
C ALA A 341 15.54 -1.86 -17.87
N PHE A 342 16.00 -1.72 -19.12
CA PHE A 342 17.39 -1.38 -19.40
C PHE A 342 17.69 0.07 -19.01
N VAL A 343 16.77 1.00 -19.30
CA VAL A 343 16.89 2.40 -18.90
C VAL A 343 16.91 2.54 -17.38
N GLU A 344 16.08 1.80 -16.64
CA GLU A 344 16.13 1.81 -15.18
C GLU A 344 17.50 1.37 -14.63
N GLN A 345 18.11 0.33 -15.19
CA GLN A 345 19.46 -0.12 -14.81
C GLN A 345 20.53 0.94 -15.11
N LEU A 346 20.41 1.60 -16.26
CA LEU A 346 21.31 2.67 -16.67
C LEU A 346 21.23 3.88 -15.72
N LEU A 347 20.02 4.29 -15.35
CA LEU A 347 19.78 5.35 -14.38
C LEU A 347 20.28 4.97 -12.99
N HIS A 348 20.11 3.71 -12.59
CA HIS A 348 20.64 3.20 -11.32
C HIS A 348 22.16 3.25 -11.28
N ALA A 349 22.84 2.81 -12.34
CA ALA A 349 24.30 2.84 -12.44
C ALA A 349 24.85 4.28 -12.44
N LEU A 350 24.19 5.21 -13.15
CA LEU A 350 24.55 6.62 -13.09
C LEU A 350 24.35 7.21 -11.69
N ALA A 351 23.24 6.89 -11.02
CA ALA A 351 22.95 7.36 -9.68
C ALA A 351 24.01 6.93 -8.65
N GLN A 352 24.48 5.69 -8.73
CA GLN A 352 25.58 5.20 -7.89
C GLN A 352 26.85 6.00 -8.15
N ARG A 353 27.23 6.19 -9.42
CA ARG A 353 28.39 6.98 -9.81
C ARG A 353 28.32 8.43 -9.31
N LEU A 354 27.18 9.09 -9.44
CA LEU A 354 27.00 10.46 -8.94
C LEU A 354 27.15 10.52 -7.41
N ARG A 355 26.64 9.52 -6.69
CA ARG A 355 26.74 9.43 -5.23
C ARG A 355 28.17 9.16 -4.74
N GLU A 356 28.95 8.36 -5.48
CA GLU A 356 30.35 8.06 -5.15
C GLU A 356 31.28 9.27 -5.37
N HIS A 357 31.00 10.07 -6.40
CA HIS A 357 31.84 11.19 -6.80
C HIS A 357 31.43 12.54 -6.20
N HIS A 358 30.29 12.62 -5.51
CA HIS A 358 29.80 13.86 -4.90
C HIS A 358 29.35 13.63 -3.46
N SER A 359 29.87 14.45 -2.53
CA SER A 359 29.58 14.34 -1.10
C SER A 359 28.33 15.10 -0.64
N GLY A 360 27.82 16.00 -1.47
CA GLY A 360 26.62 16.78 -1.18
C GLY A 360 25.32 16.07 -1.56
N PRO A 361 24.15 16.70 -1.32
CA PRO A 361 22.86 16.15 -1.73
C PRO A 361 22.80 15.87 -3.23
N VAL A 362 22.36 14.67 -3.59
CA VAL A 362 22.07 14.25 -4.97
C VAL A 362 20.66 13.69 -5.02
N ALA A 363 19.87 14.16 -5.99
CA ALA A 363 18.47 13.81 -6.13
C ALA A 363 18.09 13.53 -7.58
N ARG A 364 17.10 12.66 -7.76
CA ARG A 364 16.40 12.50 -9.04
C ARG A 364 15.09 13.28 -8.97
N ILE A 365 14.90 14.20 -9.91
CA ILE A 365 13.75 15.13 -9.91
C ILE A 365 12.77 14.90 -11.07
N SER A 366 13.18 14.14 -12.08
CA SER A 366 12.36 13.75 -13.23
C SER A 366 12.93 12.51 -13.92
N ASP A 367 12.27 12.02 -14.96
CA ASP A 367 12.66 10.80 -15.66
C ASP A 367 14.08 10.90 -16.26
N GLN A 368 14.45 12.08 -16.75
CA GLN A 368 15.75 12.36 -17.39
C GLN A 368 16.65 13.30 -16.56
N GLY A 369 16.20 13.75 -15.38
CA GLY A 369 16.82 14.88 -14.68
C GLY A 369 17.25 14.57 -13.24
N PHE A 370 18.51 14.89 -12.95
CA PHE A 370 19.13 14.84 -11.63
C PHE A 370 19.43 16.25 -11.12
N VAL A 371 19.51 16.43 -9.80
CA VAL A 371 20.06 17.63 -9.16
C VAL A 371 21.20 17.23 -8.25
N VAL A 372 22.32 17.92 -8.40
CA VAL A 372 23.52 17.79 -7.58
C VAL A 372 23.76 19.12 -6.88
N VAL A 373 23.91 19.10 -5.55
CA VAL A 373 24.06 20.30 -4.74
C VAL A 373 25.49 20.43 -4.25
N CYS A 374 26.23 21.42 -4.74
CA CYS A 374 27.61 21.71 -4.33
C CYS A 374 27.64 22.71 -3.17
N LEU A 375 28.44 22.41 -2.15
CA LEU A 375 28.58 23.23 -0.93
C LEU A 375 29.93 23.95 -0.85
N ASP A 376 30.88 23.57 -1.69
CA ASP A 376 32.28 24.06 -1.72
C ASP A 376 32.62 24.83 -3.01
N ARG A 377 31.65 24.95 -3.91
CA ARG A 377 31.75 25.61 -5.23
C ARG A 377 30.49 26.47 -5.45
N THR A 378 30.36 27.50 -4.63
CA THR A 378 29.13 28.31 -4.51
C THR A 378 29.22 29.65 -5.23
N ASP A 379 30.28 29.89 -5.98
CA ASP A 379 30.44 31.02 -6.89
C ASP A 379 30.25 30.58 -8.36
N ALA A 380 30.23 31.56 -9.28
CA ALA A 380 29.98 31.31 -10.69
C ALA A 380 31.03 30.38 -11.33
N GLU A 381 32.31 30.63 -11.09
CA GLU A 381 33.43 29.86 -11.66
C GLU A 381 33.49 28.43 -11.09
N GLY A 382 33.25 28.29 -9.79
CA GLY A 382 33.16 26.99 -9.13
C GLY A 382 31.97 26.17 -9.62
N ALA A 383 30.80 26.78 -9.76
CA ALA A 383 29.60 26.12 -10.29
C ALA A 383 29.79 25.69 -11.76
N GLU A 384 30.42 26.52 -12.59
CA GLU A 384 30.75 26.15 -13.96
C GLU A 384 31.72 24.95 -14.02
N THR A 385 32.78 24.99 -13.20
CA THR A 385 33.74 23.89 -13.08
C THR A 385 33.05 22.58 -12.66
N ALA A 386 32.16 22.66 -11.66
CA ALA A 386 31.38 21.52 -11.18
C ALA A 386 30.43 20.98 -12.25
N MET A 387 29.72 21.84 -12.98
CA MET A 387 28.86 21.43 -14.10
C MET A 387 29.65 20.68 -15.17
N ARG A 388 30.80 21.20 -15.61
CA ARG A 388 31.65 20.54 -16.62
C ARG A 388 32.21 19.22 -16.12
N ALA A 389 32.53 19.12 -14.83
CA ALA A 389 32.97 17.87 -14.21
C ALA A 389 31.83 16.82 -14.21
N LEU A 390 30.62 17.20 -13.83
CA LEU A 390 29.45 16.32 -13.79
C LEU A 390 29.03 15.84 -15.17
N VAL A 391 29.02 16.72 -16.17
CA VAL A 391 28.75 16.35 -17.56
C VAL A 391 29.76 15.32 -18.07
N ARG A 392 31.07 15.56 -17.84
CA ARG A 392 32.12 14.60 -18.21
C ARG A 392 32.00 13.28 -17.46
N LEU A 393 31.66 13.31 -16.18
CA LEU A 393 31.45 12.11 -15.36
C LEU A 393 30.28 11.27 -15.89
N THR A 394 29.21 11.93 -16.33
CA THR A 394 28.01 11.30 -16.89
C THR A 394 28.32 10.63 -18.23
N GLY A 395 29.13 11.27 -19.07
CA GLY A 395 29.54 10.73 -20.37
C GLY A 395 30.56 9.58 -20.34
N ARG A 396 31.10 9.21 -19.16
CA ARG A 396 31.97 8.03 -19.06
C ARG A 396 31.17 6.75 -19.33
N ARG A 397 31.79 5.80 -20.03
CA ARG A 397 31.26 4.44 -20.27
C ARG A 397 30.66 3.82 -19.00
N LEU A 398 29.39 3.44 -19.05
CA LEU A 398 28.67 2.63 -18.05
C LEU A 398 28.60 1.20 -18.57
N GLU A 399 28.84 0.21 -17.71
CA GLU A 399 28.58 -1.19 -18.05
C GLU A 399 27.23 -1.60 -17.46
N VAL A 400 26.27 -1.90 -18.33
CA VAL A 400 24.91 -2.31 -17.95
C VAL A 400 24.58 -3.59 -18.70
N ALA A 401 24.27 -4.67 -17.97
CA ALA A 401 24.01 -6.00 -18.54
C ALA A 401 25.13 -6.50 -19.50
N GLY A 402 26.39 -6.16 -19.22
CA GLY A 402 27.55 -6.51 -20.05
C GLY A 402 27.68 -5.69 -21.33
N VAL A 403 26.80 -4.71 -21.56
CA VAL A 403 26.86 -3.79 -22.69
C VAL A 403 27.44 -2.45 -22.24
N PRO A 404 28.45 -1.93 -22.94
CA PRO A 404 28.96 -0.61 -22.69
C PRO A 404 28.05 0.47 -23.27
N PHE A 405 27.71 1.47 -22.46
CA PHE A 405 26.83 2.56 -22.87
C PHE A 405 27.42 3.92 -22.46
N GLU A 406 27.29 4.92 -23.33
CA GLU A 406 27.70 6.30 -23.05
C GLU A 406 26.47 7.21 -23.08
N LEU A 407 26.35 8.05 -22.04
CA LEU A 407 25.22 8.96 -21.89
C LEU A 407 25.63 10.37 -22.31
N SER A 408 24.80 11.01 -23.11
CA SER A 408 24.89 12.44 -23.37
C SER A 408 24.10 13.22 -22.32
N ALA A 409 24.64 14.32 -21.82
CA ALA A 409 23.98 15.17 -20.84
C ALA A 409 24.32 16.65 -21.05
N CYS A 410 23.45 17.52 -20.55
CA CYS A 410 23.73 18.94 -20.36
C CYS A 410 23.49 19.32 -18.89
N ALA A 411 24.05 20.45 -18.45
CA ALA A 411 23.87 20.90 -17.07
C ALA A 411 23.55 22.40 -16.98
N GLY A 412 22.73 22.77 -15.99
CA GLY A 412 22.48 24.16 -15.65
C GLY A 412 22.55 24.38 -14.14
N ALA A 413 23.10 25.52 -13.72
CA ALA A 413 23.29 25.82 -12.31
C ALA A 413 22.60 27.10 -11.88
N ALA A 414 22.18 27.14 -10.61
CA ALA A 414 21.80 28.37 -9.92
C ALA A 414 22.46 28.41 -8.53
N LEU A 415 22.72 29.61 -8.03
CA LEU A 415 23.41 29.86 -6.78
C LEU A 415 22.42 30.39 -5.75
N HIS A 416 22.48 29.90 -4.53
CA HIS A 416 21.81 30.52 -3.39
C HIS A 416 22.85 31.26 -2.55
N PRO A 417 22.62 32.54 -2.20
CA PRO A 417 21.37 33.30 -2.36
C PRO A 417 21.21 34.09 -3.67
N ASP A 418 22.24 34.17 -4.51
CA ASP A 418 22.30 35.15 -5.63
C ASP A 418 21.19 35.00 -6.69
N HIS A 419 20.73 33.77 -6.93
CA HIS A 419 19.73 33.44 -7.97
C HIS A 419 18.36 33.04 -7.40
N GLY A 420 18.15 33.17 -6.09
CA GLY A 420 16.86 32.88 -5.44
C GLY A 420 16.94 32.84 -3.91
N GLY A 421 15.91 33.36 -3.25
CA GLY A 421 15.81 33.42 -1.78
C GLY A 421 15.21 32.16 -1.15
N ASP A 422 14.46 31.37 -1.92
CA ASP A 422 13.88 30.10 -1.49
C ASP A 422 14.26 28.92 -2.40
N VAL A 423 13.93 27.70 -1.96
CA VAL A 423 14.28 26.48 -2.69
C VAL A 423 13.67 26.42 -4.09
N GLU A 424 12.40 26.80 -4.24
CA GLU A 424 11.71 26.69 -5.52
C GLU A 424 12.25 27.72 -6.53
N GLU A 425 12.60 28.92 -6.08
CA GLU A 425 13.26 29.93 -6.91
C GLU A 425 14.60 29.42 -7.45
N VAL A 426 15.45 28.85 -6.59
CA VAL A 426 16.78 28.34 -6.98
C VAL A 426 16.66 27.13 -7.92
N LEU A 427 15.76 26.17 -7.62
CA LEU A 427 15.55 25.01 -8.49
C LEU A 427 14.96 25.42 -9.85
N ARG A 428 14.06 26.40 -9.88
CA ARG A 428 13.52 26.96 -11.13
C ARG A 428 14.61 27.67 -11.94
N ALA A 429 15.47 28.45 -11.29
CA ALA A 429 16.60 29.12 -11.94
C ALA A 429 17.57 28.09 -12.57
N ALA A 430 17.91 27.02 -11.85
CA ALA A 430 18.76 25.94 -12.36
C ALA A 430 18.09 25.21 -13.55
N ALA A 431 16.77 25.02 -13.52
CA ALA A 431 16.00 24.45 -14.62
C ALA A 431 16.03 25.29 -15.89
N ILE A 432 15.87 26.61 -15.74
CA ILE A 432 15.95 27.57 -16.85
C ILE A 432 17.34 27.53 -17.48
N ALA A 433 18.38 27.57 -16.66
CA ALA A 433 19.76 27.48 -17.13
C ALA A 433 20.03 26.16 -17.87
N CYS A 434 19.55 25.04 -17.33
CA CYS A 434 19.74 23.72 -17.94
C CYS A 434 19.03 23.63 -19.31
N THR A 435 17.84 24.23 -19.42
CA THR A 435 17.10 24.32 -20.69
C THR A 435 17.90 25.12 -21.73
N ALA A 436 18.55 26.22 -21.33
CA ALA A 436 19.42 26.98 -22.23
C ALA A 436 20.64 26.17 -22.69
N ALA A 437 21.19 25.30 -21.83
CA ALA A 437 22.27 24.37 -22.14
C ALA A 437 21.82 23.13 -22.95
N ARG A 438 20.52 22.95 -23.23
CA ARG A 438 20.04 21.77 -23.96
C ARG A 438 20.38 21.80 -25.45
N MET A 439 20.76 22.96 -25.99
CA MET A 439 21.01 23.16 -27.43
C MET A 439 22.17 22.32 -27.97
N HIS A 440 23.16 21.98 -27.13
CA HIS A 440 24.30 21.17 -27.51
C HIS A 440 24.61 20.13 -26.43
N PRO A 441 24.79 18.83 -26.80
CA PRO A 441 25.30 17.83 -25.88
C PRO A 441 26.61 18.26 -25.26
N GLY A 442 26.75 18.06 -23.96
CA GLY A 442 27.95 18.44 -23.21
C GLY A 442 28.03 19.91 -22.79
N SER A 443 27.07 20.76 -23.21
CA SER A 443 27.09 22.16 -22.84
C SER A 443 26.55 22.42 -21.44
N VAL A 444 26.97 23.54 -20.86
CA VAL A 444 26.65 23.96 -19.50
C VAL A 444 26.24 25.43 -19.50
N ALA A 445 25.34 25.83 -18.59
CA ALA A 445 24.96 27.23 -18.44
C ALA A 445 24.71 27.60 -16.98
N LEU A 446 25.25 28.72 -16.53
CA LEU A 446 24.88 29.33 -15.25
C LEU A 446 23.64 30.20 -15.45
N TYR A 447 22.71 30.17 -14.49
CA TYR A 447 21.53 31.02 -14.54
C TYR A 447 21.93 32.50 -14.58
N THR A 448 21.28 33.23 -15.49
CA THR A 448 21.28 34.69 -15.51
C THR A 448 19.84 35.16 -15.78
N ALA A 449 19.52 36.39 -15.36
CA ALA A 449 18.16 36.93 -15.53
C ALA A 449 17.72 37.02 -17.01
N SER A 450 18.66 37.07 -17.96
CA SER A 450 18.37 37.06 -19.40
C SER A 450 17.91 35.70 -19.94
N LEU A 451 18.10 34.61 -19.18
CA LEU A 451 17.65 33.27 -19.56
C LEU A 451 16.17 33.00 -19.23
N VAL A 452 15.54 33.82 -18.38
CA VAL A 452 14.14 33.63 -17.99
C VAL A 452 13.25 33.79 -19.22
N PRO A 453 12.48 32.76 -19.63
CA PRO A 453 11.51 32.90 -20.70
C PRO A 453 10.47 33.92 -20.26
N ASP A 454 10.35 35.01 -21.01
CA ASP A 454 9.39 36.07 -20.73
C ASP A 454 7.95 35.50 -20.70
N PRO A 455 7.16 35.67 -19.63
CA PRO A 455 5.76 35.24 -19.58
C PRO A 455 4.92 35.80 -20.75
N ARG A 456 5.33 36.94 -21.32
CA ARG A 456 4.73 37.52 -22.53
C ARG A 456 4.86 36.60 -23.75
N ASN A 457 5.80 35.66 -23.78
CA ASN A 457 6.01 34.74 -24.91
C ASN A 457 4.80 33.86 -25.17
N LEU A 458 4.11 33.38 -24.13
CA LEU A 458 2.87 32.60 -24.30
C LEU A 458 1.73 33.46 -24.88
N THR A 459 1.64 34.71 -24.44
CA THR A 459 0.65 35.67 -24.96
C THR A 459 0.96 36.02 -26.42
N LEU A 460 2.24 36.28 -26.74
CA LEU A 460 2.70 36.53 -28.10
C LEU A 460 2.46 35.34 -29.03
N LEU A 461 2.66 34.10 -28.58
CA LEU A 461 2.35 32.91 -29.38
C LEU A 461 0.85 32.80 -29.69
N ALA A 462 0.00 33.03 -28.69
CA ALA A 462 -1.46 33.03 -28.87
C ALA A 462 -1.91 34.15 -29.83
N ASP A 463 -1.34 35.35 -29.69
CA ASP A 463 -1.62 36.49 -30.54
C ASP A 463 -1.11 36.31 -31.98
N LEU A 464 0.06 35.68 -32.16
CA LEU A 464 0.61 35.36 -33.47
C LEU A 464 -0.30 34.38 -34.21
N ARG A 465 -0.74 33.31 -33.53
CA ARG A 465 -1.68 32.34 -34.11
C ARG A 465 -3.00 32.99 -34.50
N ARG A 466 -3.49 33.94 -33.69
CA ARG A 466 -4.65 34.77 -34.04
C ARG A 466 -4.38 35.62 -35.28
N ALA A 467 -3.25 36.32 -35.36
CA ALA A 467 -2.90 37.16 -36.50
C ALA A 467 -2.77 36.39 -37.82
N ILE A 468 -2.28 35.15 -37.76
CA ILE A 468 -2.23 34.24 -38.92
C ILE A 468 -3.64 33.88 -39.40
N ARG A 469 -4.51 33.43 -38.48
CA ARG A 469 -5.90 33.02 -38.79
C ARG A 469 -6.77 34.15 -39.28
N GLU A 470 -6.61 35.35 -38.71
CA GLU A 470 -7.33 36.56 -39.10
C GLU A 470 -6.71 37.27 -40.31
N HIS A 471 -5.63 36.73 -40.88
CA HIS A 471 -4.91 37.30 -42.01
C HIS A 471 -4.42 38.74 -41.79
N THR A 472 -4.13 39.10 -40.54
CA THR A 472 -3.60 40.41 -40.12
C THR A 472 -2.08 40.41 -39.97
N LEU A 473 -1.44 39.24 -40.02
CA LEU A 473 0.02 39.14 -40.10
C LEU A 473 0.53 39.73 -41.43
N GLY A 474 1.42 40.72 -41.32
CA GLY A 474 1.99 41.44 -42.45
C GLY A 474 3.26 40.77 -43.01
N TYR A 475 3.75 41.33 -44.11
CA TYR A 475 5.02 40.95 -44.72
C TYR A 475 5.54 42.09 -45.60
N ALA A 476 6.85 42.11 -45.79
CA ALA A 476 7.57 43.01 -46.70
C ALA A 476 8.27 42.18 -47.78
N LEU A 477 8.54 42.79 -48.93
CA LEU A 477 9.30 42.23 -50.03
C LEU A 477 10.64 42.95 -50.13
N GLN A 478 11.75 42.22 -50.13
CA GLN A 478 13.07 42.79 -50.40
C GLN A 478 13.55 42.36 -51.79
N PRO A 479 13.87 43.30 -52.70
CA PRO A 479 14.31 42.95 -54.06
C PRO A 479 15.62 42.15 -54.07
N LYS A 480 15.66 41.12 -54.92
CA LYS A 480 16.89 40.43 -55.34
C LYS A 480 17.33 40.98 -56.69
N TYR A 481 18.58 41.43 -56.77
CA TYR A 481 19.14 42.06 -57.96
C TYR A 481 20.11 41.12 -58.66
N ASP A 482 19.79 40.73 -59.89
CA ASP A 482 20.67 39.95 -60.76
C ASP A 482 21.82 40.84 -61.27
N LEU A 483 23.04 40.50 -60.87
CA LEU A 483 24.25 41.28 -61.18
C LEU A 483 24.64 41.16 -62.66
N ARG A 484 24.33 40.03 -63.31
CA ARG A 484 24.68 39.77 -64.71
C ARG A 484 23.68 40.42 -65.66
N ALA A 485 22.39 40.12 -65.45
CA ALA A 485 21.32 40.68 -66.24
C ALA A 485 21.04 42.15 -65.89
N ARG A 486 21.64 42.64 -64.79
CA ARG A 486 21.42 43.96 -64.22
C ARG A 486 19.92 44.22 -64.15
N ARG A 487 19.18 43.48 -63.34
CA ARG A 487 17.73 43.69 -63.17
C ARG A 487 17.23 43.01 -61.92
N VAL A 488 16.07 43.41 -61.45
CA VAL A 488 15.37 42.67 -60.39
C VAL A 488 14.95 41.31 -60.94
N SER A 489 15.38 40.23 -60.27
CA SER A 489 15.06 38.84 -60.63
C SER A 489 13.95 38.24 -59.75
N GLY A 490 13.71 38.83 -58.59
CA GLY A 490 12.70 38.40 -57.65
C GLY A 490 12.73 39.22 -56.37
N ALA A 491 12.14 38.67 -55.31
CA ALA A 491 12.24 39.25 -53.98
C ALA A 491 12.19 38.17 -52.89
N GLU A 492 12.70 38.50 -51.72
CA GLU A 492 12.49 37.73 -50.50
C GLU A 492 11.27 38.27 -49.75
N LEU A 493 10.40 37.36 -49.33
CA LEU A 493 9.23 37.68 -48.52
C LEU A 493 9.58 37.56 -47.03
N LEU A 494 9.63 38.71 -46.37
CA LEU A 494 10.03 38.85 -44.98
C LEU A 494 8.81 39.14 -44.10
N VAL A 495 8.54 38.28 -43.12
CA VAL A 495 7.40 38.44 -42.20
C VAL A 495 7.48 39.76 -41.42
N ARG A 496 6.34 40.42 -41.20
CA ARG A 496 6.23 41.66 -40.41
C ARG A 496 5.01 41.58 -39.51
N TRP A 497 5.16 41.98 -38.25
CA TRP A 497 4.05 41.87 -37.31
C TRP A 497 3.75 43.21 -36.62
N ASP A 498 2.71 43.88 -37.10
CA ASP A 498 2.17 45.07 -36.44
C ASP A 498 1.20 44.63 -35.33
N HIS A 499 1.73 44.46 -34.12
CA HIS A 499 0.95 43.98 -32.98
C HIS A 499 -0.02 45.07 -32.46
N PRO A 500 -1.31 44.76 -32.20
CA PRO A 500 -2.27 45.75 -31.72
C PRO A 500 -1.88 46.46 -30.42
N ALA A 501 -1.20 45.75 -29.51
CA ALA A 501 -0.81 46.28 -28.19
C ALA A 501 0.66 46.76 -28.13
N TYR A 502 1.55 46.19 -28.94
CA TYR A 502 3.01 46.42 -28.85
C TYR A 502 3.57 47.21 -30.03
N GLY A 503 2.75 47.53 -31.03
CA GLY A 503 3.22 48.16 -32.26
C GLY A 503 4.03 47.19 -33.13
N PRO A 504 4.90 47.69 -34.02
CA PRO A 504 5.67 46.86 -34.93
C PRO A 504 6.70 46.01 -34.16
N LEU A 505 6.53 44.69 -34.23
CA LEU A 505 7.44 43.71 -33.65
C LEU A 505 8.42 43.18 -34.72
N PRO A 506 9.75 43.28 -34.51
CA PRO A 506 10.73 42.63 -35.37
C PRO A 506 10.62 41.09 -35.36
N PRO A 507 10.93 40.42 -36.50
CA PRO A 507 10.95 38.96 -36.60
C PRO A 507 11.76 38.25 -35.52
N SER A 508 12.90 38.81 -35.12
CA SER A 508 13.76 38.26 -34.07
C SER A 508 13.08 38.08 -32.71
N MET A 509 11.97 38.78 -32.44
CA MET A 509 11.22 38.62 -31.19
C MET A 509 10.18 37.50 -31.22
N PHE A 510 9.66 37.11 -32.38
CA PHE A 510 8.54 36.16 -32.45
C PHE A 510 8.79 34.92 -33.31
N VAL A 511 9.67 34.98 -34.31
CA VAL A 511 10.02 33.82 -35.14
C VAL A 511 10.67 32.72 -34.29
N PRO A 512 11.68 32.99 -33.42
CA PRO A 512 12.27 31.95 -32.57
C PRO A 512 11.28 31.33 -31.57
N LEU A 513 10.24 32.08 -31.18
CA LEU A 513 9.16 31.57 -30.35
C LEU A 513 8.27 30.62 -31.16
N ALA A 514 7.88 31.04 -32.37
CA ALA A 514 7.04 30.25 -33.26
C ALA A 514 7.73 28.93 -33.63
N GLU A 515 9.02 28.96 -33.94
CA GLU A 515 9.83 27.79 -34.32
C GLU A 515 9.82 26.68 -33.27
N LYS A 516 9.69 27.01 -31.99
CA LYS A 516 9.61 26.02 -30.89
C LYS A 516 8.24 25.34 -30.78
N THR A 517 7.29 25.70 -31.64
CA THR A 517 5.89 25.25 -31.59
C THR A 517 5.36 24.94 -33.00
N GLU A 518 4.15 24.37 -33.11
CA GLU A 518 3.50 24.16 -34.42
C GLU A 518 3.07 25.47 -35.12
N VAL A 519 3.11 26.61 -34.42
CA VAL A 519 2.72 27.91 -34.98
C VAL A 519 3.62 28.31 -36.14
N VAL A 520 4.88 27.86 -36.17
CA VAL A 520 5.79 28.11 -37.30
C VAL A 520 5.25 27.54 -38.61
N SER A 521 4.72 26.32 -38.61
CA SER A 521 4.17 25.70 -39.82
C SER A 521 2.91 26.40 -40.32
N GLU A 522 2.07 26.91 -39.42
CA GLU A 522 0.92 27.76 -39.78
C GLU A 522 1.37 29.08 -40.41
N MET A 523 2.41 29.70 -39.86
CA MET A 523 3.00 30.94 -40.35
C MET A 523 3.63 30.72 -41.73
N THR A 524 4.48 29.71 -41.89
CA THR A 524 5.14 29.36 -43.15
C THR A 524 4.11 29.09 -44.24
N LEU A 525 3.06 28.31 -43.94
CA LEU A 525 1.98 28.07 -44.90
C LEU A 525 1.24 29.35 -45.30
N TYR A 526 1.00 30.25 -44.35
CA TYR A 526 0.39 31.56 -44.63
C TYR A 526 1.28 32.38 -45.58
N LEU A 527 2.58 32.48 -45.31
CA LEU A 527 3.53 33.24 -46.13
C LEU A 527 3.72 32.61 -47.52
N VAL A 528 3.81 31.29 -47.62
CA VAL A 528 3.87 30.57 -48.91
C VAL A 528 2.61 30.83 -49.74
N ARG A 529 1.42 30.84 -49.14
CA ARG A 529 0.17 31.18 -49.85
C ARG A 529 0.18 32.62 -50.37
N ARG A 530 0.74 33.56 -49.59
CA ARG A 530 0.92 34.96 -50.05
C ARG A 530 1.93 35.04 -51.19
N ALA A 531 3.05 34.33 -51.10
CA ALA A 531 4.05 34.28 -52.17
C ALA A 531 3.44 33.71 -53.46
N ALA A 532 2.75 32.57 -53.37
CA ALA A 532 2.04 31.97 -54.49
C ALA A 532 1.03 32.91 -55.16
N ALA A 533 0.32 33.73 -54.39
CA ALA A 533 -0.61 34.72 -54.92
C ALA A 533 0.10 35.82 -55.72
N HIS A 534 1.23 36.34 -55.21
CA HIS A 534 2.06 37.31 -55.93
C HIS A 534 2.68 36.73 -57.20
N CYS A 535 3.22 35.51 -57.15
CA CYS A 535 3.75 34.84 -58.33
C CYS A 535 2.67 34.65 -59.43
N ARG A 536 1.43 34.31 -59.04
CA ARG A 536 0.29 34.22 -59.97
C ARG A 536 -0.01 35.56 -60.62
N GLU A 537 -0.04 36.61 -59.82
CA GLU A 537 -0.31 37.96 -60.30
C GLU A 537 0.78 38.43 -61.27
N TRP A 538 2.05 38.31 -60.90
CA TRP A 538 3.18 38.67 -61.76
C TRP A 538 3.19 37.88 -63.08
N LYS A 539 2.91 36.56 -63.04
CA LYS A 539 2.81 35.74 -64.24
C LYS A 539 1.68 36.20 -65.17
N ARG A 540 0.51 36.55 -64.62
CA ARG A 540 -0.61 37.13 -65.40
C ARG A 540 -0.22 38.45 -66.08
N GLN A 541 0.69 39.21 -65.48
CA GLN A 541 1.19 40.48 -65.99
C GLN A 541 2.38 40.32 -66.95
N GLY A 542 2.80 39.07 -67.24
CA GLY A 542 3.94 38.78 -68.10
C GLY A 542 5.31 38.95 -67.43
N LEU A 543 5.35 39.19 -66.12
CA LEU A 543 6.57 39.28 -65.34
C LEU A 543 7.04 37.89 -64.91
N ARG A 544 8.34 37.62 -65.07
CA ARG A 544 8.98 36.38 -64.63
C ARG A 544 9.82 36.66 -63.38
N LEU A 545 9.15 36.86 -62.25
CA LEU A 545 9.76 37.15 -60.96
C LEU A 545 9.50 36.00 -59.98
N GLY A 546 10.53 35.63 -59.22
CA GLY A 546 10.44 34.65 -58.14
C GLY A 546 10.21 35.28 -56.77
N LEU A 547 9.62 34.53 -55.85
CA LEU A 547 9.59 34.86 -54.42
C LEU A 547 10.28 33.79 -53.59
N SER A 548 11.17 34.25 -52.73
CA SER A 548 11.76 33.44 -51.67
C SER A 548 10.94 33.51 -50.38
N VAL A 549 10.79 32.38 -49.70
CA VAL A 549 10.17 32.29 -48.37
C VAL A 549 11.04 31.43 -47.47
N ASN A 550 11.36 31.94 -46.29
CA ASN A 550 12.09 31.22 -45.25
C ASN A 550 11.27 30.06 -44.68
N VAL A 551 11.94 28.93 -44.47
CA VAL A 551 11.35 27.69 -43.97
C VAL A 551 12.20 27.18 -42.80
N SER A 552 11.54 26.87 -41.68
CA SER A 552 12.24 26.37 -40.49
C SER A 552 12.63 24.90 -40.61
N ALA A 553 13.53 24.43 -39.75
CA ALA A 553 13.90 23.01 -39.64
C ALA A 553 12.69 22.09 -39.40
N ASN A 554 11.73 22.55 -38.58
CA ASN A 554 10.50 21.81 -38.29
C ASN A 554 9.60 21.68 -39.52
N ASP A 555 9.56 22.72 -40.36
CA ASP A 555 8.73 22.75 -41.56
C ASP A 555 9.22 21.76 -42.62
N VAL A 556 10.54 21.65 -42.80
CA VAL A 556 11.16 20.69 -43.73
C VAL A 556 10.84 19.24 -43.33
N CYS A 557 10.69 18.98 -42.03
CA CYS A 557 10.36 17.67 -41.50
C CYS A 557 8.84 17.43 -41.40
N ASN A 558 7.98 18.38 -41.80
CA ASN A 558 6.53 18.29 -41.66
C ASN A 558 5.83 17.80 -42.95
N PRO A 559 5.35 16.56 -43.02
CA PRO A 559 4.77 16.01 -44.26
C PRO A 559 3.48 16.73 -44.69
N ALA A 560 2.71 17.28 -43.75
CA ALA A 560 1.46 17.97 -44.04
C ALA A 560 1.71 19.31 -44.75
N LEU A 561 2.70 20.08 -44.26
CA LEU A 561 3.12 21.33 -44.89
C LEU A 561 3.64 21.08 -46.31
N VAL A 562 4.50 20.07 -46.48
CA VAL A 562 5.01 19.67 -47.80
C VAL A 562 3.86 19.33 -48.75
N GLY A 563 2.87 18.57 -48.28
CA GLY A 563 1.66 18.26 -49.06
C GLY A 563 0.92 19.51 -49.52
N HIS A 564 0.74 20.49 -48.64
CA HIS A 564 0.12 21.77 -48.98
C HIS A 564 0.92 22.57 -50.02
N ILE A 565 2.26 22.61 -49.90
CA ILE A 565 3.12 23.34 -50.86
C ILE A 565 3.05 22.68 -52.24
N THR A 566 3.17 21.35 -52.29
CA THR A 566 3.05 20.60 -53.56
C THR A 566 1.69 20.76 -54.23
N GLY A 567 0.63 20.96 -53.44
CA GLY A 567 -0.73 21.20 -53.92
C GLY A 567 -0.96 22.56 -54.61
N LEU A 568 -0.01 23.50 -54.55
CA LEU A 568 -0.12 24.81 -55.19
C LEU A 568 0.01 24.76 -56.72
N GLY A 569 0.53 23.65 -57.26
CA GLY A 569 0.74 23.38 -58.69
C GLY A 569 2.14 23.74 -59.19
N ARG A 570 2.64 22.98 -60.18
CA ARG A 570 4.00 23.13 -60.75
C ARG A 570 4.29 24.54 -61.29
N ASP A 571 3.30 25.14 -61.92
CA ASP A 571 3.37 26.49 -62.50
C ASP A 571 3.70 27.60 -61.49
N ILE A 572 3.39 27.35 -60.22
CA ILE A 572 3.67 28.26 -59.11
C ILE A 572 4.93 27.82 -58.38
N GLY A 573 5.15 26.51 -58.29
CA GLY A 573 6.40 25.94 -57.78
C GLY A 573 7.62 26.60 -58.42
N SER A 574 7.65 26.75 -59.76
CA SER A 574 8.79 27.34 -60.46
C SER A 574 9.11 28.79 -60.11
N CYS A 575 8.16 29.52 -59.51
CA CYS A 575 8.33 30.90 -59.08
C CYS A 575 8.51 31.02 -57.56
N LEU A 576 8.46 29.91 -56.83
CA LEU A 576 8.65 29.85 -55.38
C LEU A 576 10.03 29.26 -55.08
N THR A 577 10.85 30.01 -54.37
CA THR A 577 12.07 29.50 -53.74
C THR A 577 11.78 29.32 -52.24
N LEU A 578 12.16 28.17 -51.69
CA LEU A 578 12.17 27.96 -50.24
C LEU A 578 13.60 28.10 -49.73
N GLU A 579 13.79 28.99 -48.77
CA GLU A 579 15.08 29.24 -48.12
C GLU A 579 15.16 28.39 -46.86
N ILE A 580 16.18 27.52 -46.81
CA ILE A 580 16.42 26.56 -45.74
C ILE A 580 17.81 26.85 -45.19
N THR A 581 17.95 27.01 -43.87
CA THR A 581 19.25 27.23 -43.25
C THR A 581 20.10 25.96 -43.23
N GLU A 582 21.41 26.13 -43.12
CA GLU A 582 22.37 25.03 -42.98
C GLU A 582 22.05 24.09 -41.79
N THR A 583 21.67 24.68 -40.65
CA THR A 583 21.32 23.94 -39.42
C THR A 583 20.01 23.16 -39.55
N ALA A 584 19.06 23.65 -40.36
CA ALA A 584 17.80 22.96 -40.59
C ALA A 584 17.98 21.58 -41.25
N MET A 585 19.04 21.42 -42.05
CA MET A 585 19.38 20.17 -42.71
C MET A 585 20.00 19.12 -41.78
N MET A 586 20.56 19.54 -40.63
CA MET A 586 21.34 18.67 -39.74
C MET A 586 20.48 17.89 -38.74
N ARG A 587 19.22 18.29 -38.53
CA ARG A 587 18.35 17.69 -37.52
C ARG A 587 17.90 16.26 -37.87
N ASP A 588 17.39 16.08 -39.08
CA ASP A 588 17.07 14.77 -39.66
C ASP A 588 17.42 14.81 -41.16
N PRO A 589 18.69 14.54 -41.51
CA PRO A 589 19.16 14.69 -42.89
C PRO A 589 18.39 13.80 -43.87
N ALA A 590 18.06 12.56 -43.48
CA ALA A 590 17.39 11.61 -44.36
C ALA A 590 15.98 12.10 -44.72
N LEU A 591 15.21 12.56 -43.73
CA LEU A 591 13.89 13.11 -43.97
C LEU A 591 13.96 14.43 -44.74
N ALA A 592 14.90 15.32 -44.39
CA ALA A 592 15.06 16.60 -45.05
C ALA A 592 15.40 16.43 -46.55
N PHE A 593 16.32 15.53 -46.90
CA PHE A 593 16.62 15.23 -48.30
C PHE A 593 15.42 14.64 -49.06
N ALA A 594 14.66 13.74 -48.43
CA ALA A 594 13.45 13.18 -49.04
C ALA A 594 12.40 14.28 -49.31
N THR A 595 12.19 15.18 -48.36
CA THR A 595 11.30 16.34 -48.50
C THR A 595 11.75 17.27 -49.62
N VAL A 596 13.02 17.67 -49.62
CA VAL A 596 13.58 18.57 -50.64
C VAL A 596 13.44 17.97 -52.03
N ARG A 597 13.78 16.69 -52.21
CA ARG A 597 13.58 15.99 -53.50
C ARG A 597 12.13 16.02 -53.95
N ARG A 598 11.19 15.81 -53.03
CA ARG A 598 9.74 15.85 -53.33
C ARG A 598 9.30 17.25 -53.74
N LEU A 599 9.75 18.31 -53.07
CA LEU A 599 9.44 19.69 -53.39
C LEU A 599 10.00 20.08 -54.77
N ARG A 600 11.25 19.72 -55.05
CA ARG A 600 11.90 19.96 -56.36
C ARG A 600 11.22 19.22 -57.50
N ALA A 601 10.75 17.98 -57.29
CA ALA A 601 9.96 17.24 -58.28
C ALA A 601 8.62 17.94 -58.66
N HIS A 602 8.18 18.90 -57.85
CA HIS A 602 7.01 19.75 -58.10
C HIS A 602 7.40 21.16 -58.57
N GLY A 603 8.65 21.38 -58.94
CA GLY A 603 9.15 22.63 -59.52
C GLY A 603 9.52 23.70 -58.49
N VAL A 604 9.38 23.44 -57.19
CA VAL A 604 9.80 24.37 -56.12
C VAL A 604 11.32 24.44 -56.09
N ARG A 605 11.88 25.65 -56.13
CA ARG A 605 13.32 25.86 -56.02
C ARG A 605 13.76 25.86 -54.56
N ILE A 606 14.95 25.34 -54.29
CA ILE A 606 15.52 25.30 -52.94
C ILE A 606 16.75 26.18 -52.89
N SER A 607 16.77 27.09 -51.91
CA SER A 607 17.91 27.93 -51.60
C SER A 607 18.47 27.53 -50.25
N LEU A 608 19.79 27.40 -50.17
CA LEU A 608 20.50 27.22 -48.90
C LEU A 608 20.87 28.58 -48.34
N ASP A 609 20.41 28.87 -47.13
CA ASP A 609 20.64 30.15 -46.43
C ASP A 609 21.73 30.04 -45.36
N ASP A 610 22.33 31.18 -45.01
CA ASP A 610 23.41 31.34 -44.02
C ASP A 610 24.66 30.46 -44.26
N PHE A 611 24.99 30.20 -45.54
CA PHE A 611 26.10 29.31 -45.87
C PHE A 611 27.46 29.91 -45.47
N GLY A 612 28.30 29.08 -44.83
CA GLY A 612 29.65 29.44 -44.40
C GLY A 612 29.81 29.64 -42.89
N THR A 613 28.74 29.53 -42.11
CA THR A 613 28.75 29.72 -40.65
C THR A 613 29.21 28.50 -39.84
N GLY A 614 29.49 27.36 -40.50
CA GLY A 614 30.34 26.28 -39.94
C GLY A 614 29.65 24.97 -39.54
N HIS A 615 28.54 24.58 -40.18
CA HIS A 615 27.69 23.46 -39.75
C HIS A 615 27.43 22.35 -40.80
N ALA A 616 27.63 22.56 -42.10
CA ALA A 616 27.34 21.60 -43.16
C ALA A 616 28.59 20.90 -43.68
N SER A 617 28.50 19.57 -43.74
CA SER A 617 29.42 18.77 -44.54
C SER A 617 29.19 19.04 -46.03
N LEU A 618 30.27 19.21 -46.81
CA LEU A 618 30.23 19.25 -48.27
C LEU A 618 29.47 18.05 -48.89
N SER A 619 29.47 16.91 -48.18
CA SER A 619 28.70 15.72 -48.57
C SER A 619 27.18 15.95 -48.54
N TYR A 620 26.68 16.75 -47.61
CA TYR A 620 25.26 17.10 -47.51
C TYR A 620 24.84 18.11 -48.57
N LEU A 621 25.69 19.09 -48.85
CA LEU A 621 25.45 20.06 -49.92
C LEU A 621 25.30 19.36 -51.28
N ARG A 622 26.17 18.38 -51.56
CA ARG A 622 26.11 17.56 -52.78
C ARG A 622 24.80 16.76 -52.89
N GLN A 623 24.29 16.21 -51.79
CA GLN A 623 23.04 15.44 -51.79
C GLN A 623 21.80 16.32 -51.90
N LEU A 624 21.83 17.51 -51.27
CA LEU A 624 20.76 18.50 -51.35
C LEU A 624 20.59 19.01 -52.79
N ALA A 625 21.72 19.23 -53.48
CA ALA A 625 21.80 19.82 -54.82
C ALA A 625 20.94 21.10 -54.92
N PRO A 626 21.22 22.13 -54.11
CA PRO A 626 20.40 23.34 -54.06
C PRO A 626 20.38 24.07 -55.41
N ASP A 627 19.31 24.83 -55.66
CA ASP A 627 19.19 25.67 -56.85
C ASP A 627 19.86 27.05 -56.63
N GLU A 628 19.93 27.51 -55.37
CA GLU A 628 20.54 28.78 -54.95
C GLU A 628 21.34 28.57 -53.64
N VAL A 629 22.48 29.26 -53.50
CA VAL A 629 23.26 29.35 -52.26
C VAL A 629 23.40 30.81 -51.89
N LYS A 630 23.00 31.16 -50.66
CA LYS A 630 23.09 32.53 -50.14
C LYS A 630 24.32 32.67 -49.25
N ILE A 631 25.13 33.68 -49.55
CA ILE A 631 26.31 34.04 -48.75
C ILE A 631 25.86 34.97 -47.64
N ASP A 632 26.12 34.57 -46.39
CA ASP A 632 25.74 35.34 -45.21
C ASP A 632 26.37 36.73 -45.18
N ARG A 633 25.62 37.68 -44.59
CA ARG A 633 26.04 39.06 -44.44
C ARG A 633 27.37 39.22 -43.70
N SER A 634 27.69 38.33 -42.76
CA SER A 634 28.95 38.44 -41.98
C SER A 634 30.19 38.44 -42.88
N PHE A 635 30.18 37.68 -43.98
CA PHE A 635 31.27 37.65 -44.94
C PHE A 635 31.22 38.82 -45.92
N THR A 636 30.03 39.22 -46.38
CA THR A 636 29.89 40.32 -47.35
C THR A 636 30.24 41.68 -46.74
N ALA A 637 29.92 41.90 -45.47
CA ALA A 637 30.30 43.10 -44.72
C ALA A 637 31.83 43.21 -44.52
N GLY A 638 32.54 42.07 -44.47
CA GLY A 638 33.98 41.98 -44.24
C GLY A 638 34.86 42.06 -45.49
N ILE A 639 34.29 42.09 -46.71
CA ILE A 639 35.02 42.01 -47.98
C ILE A 639 36.19 43.00 -48.07
N PHE A 640 36.07 44.22 -47.55
CA PHE A 640 37.17 45.21 -47.61
C PHE A 640 38.01 45.30 -46.33
N GLY A 641 37.66 44.54 -45.29
CA GLY A 641 38.36 44.52 -44.00
C GLY A 641 39.17 43.24 -43.73
N SER A 642 38.89 42.15 -44.45
CA SER A 642 39.45 40.82 -44.19
C SER A 642 39.73 40.05 -45.48
N GLY A 643 41.01 39.70 -45.73
CA GLY A 643 41.38 38.83 -46.85
C GLY A 643 40.85 37.40 -46.69
N ALA A 644 40.58 36.96 -45.46
CA ALA A 644 39.94 35.68 -45.20
C ALA A 644 38.48 35.68 -45.68
N ASP A 645 37.73 36.75 -45.43
CA ASP A 645 36.32 36.86 -45.85
C ASP A 645 36.22 36.90 -47.39
N GLN A 646 37.11 37.63 -48.07
CA GLN A 646 37.22 37.58 -49.54
C GLN A 646 37.44 36.16 -50.05
N SER A 647 38.34 35.41 -49.42
CA SER A 647 38.67 34.03 -49.81
C SER A 647 37.47 33.10 -49.61
N ILE A 648 36.73 33.26 -48.51
CA ILE A 648 35.50 32.48 -48.22
C ILE A 648 34.42 32.78 -49.25
N VAL A 649 34.21 34.05 -49.59
CA VAL A 649 33.23 34.46 -50.61
C VAL A 649 33.59 33.86 -51.98
N CYS A 650 34.84 34.00 -52.43
CA CYS A 650 35.28 33.42 -53.71
C CYS A 650 35.14 31.89 -53.74
N ALA A 651 35.59 31.20 -52.67
CA ALA A 651 35.47 29.74 -52.58
C ALA A 651 34.02 29.28 -52.58
N THR A 652 33.12 30.03 -51.93
CA THR A 652 31.68 29.74 -51.92
C THR A 652 31.09 29.90 -53.31
N ILE A 653 31.48 30.94 -54.05
CA ILE A 653 31.03 31.18 -55.43
C ILE A 653 31.43 29.99 -56.32
N GLU A 654 32.70 29.61 -56.30
CA GLU A 654 33.22 28.50 -57.10
C GLU A 654 32.54 27.17 -56.73
N LEU A 655 32.39 26.89 -55.43
CA LEU A 655 31.74 25.68 -54.95
C LEU A 655 30.29 25.56 -55.44
N ALA A 656 29.51 26.62 -55.28
CA ALA A 656 28.11 26.63 -55.69
C ALA A 656 27.96 26.45 -57.21
N HIS A 657 28.79 27.12 -58.02
CA HIS A 657 28.79 26.97 -59.47
C HIS A 657 29.18 25.54 -59.89
N ASN A 658 30.16 24.93 -59.23
CA ASN A 658 30.54 23.53 -59.49
C ASN A 658 29.43 22.52 -59.15
N LEU A 659 28.50 22.90 -58.27
CA LEU A 659 27.30 22.11 -57.94
C LEU A 659 26.09 22.46 -58.82
N GLY A 660 26.23 23.42 -59.74
CA GLY A 660 25.15 23.89 -60.61
C GLY A 660 24.14 24.83 -59.93
N ALA A 661 24.48 25.38 -58.77
CA ALA A 661 23.65 26.33 -58.03
C ALA A 661 24.02 27.78 -58.37
N SER A 662 23.04 28.70 -58.34
CA SER A 662 23.32 30.15 -58.42
C SER A 662 23.70 30.73 -57.06
N VAL A 663 24.42 31.84 -57.03
CA VAL A 663 24.91 32.46 -55.80
C VAL A 663 24.31 33.84 -55.57
N THR A 664 23.74 34.04 -54.39
CA THR A 664 23.19 35.33 -53.96
C THR A 664 23.97 35.85 -52.75
N ALA A 665 24.56 37.04 -52.85
CA ALA A 665 25.22 37.69 -51.72
C ALA A 665 24.24 38.54 -50.91
N GLU A 666 24.16 38.28 -49.60
CA GLU A 666 23.29 39.02 -48.69
C GLU A 666 23.96 40.24 -48.06
N GLY A 667 23.17 41.18 -47.53
CA GLY A 667 23.71 42.27 -46.72
C GLY A 667 24.57 43.30 -47.48
N VAL A 668 24.36 43.48 -48.78
CA VAL A 668 25.11 44.48 -49.56
C VAL A 668 24.65 45.91 -49.20
N GLU A 669 25.53 46.67 -48.54
CA GLU A 669 25.22 48.01 -48.01
C GLU A 669 25.82 49.18 -48.81
N ASP A 670 26.76 48.93 -49.72
CA ASP A 670 27.39 49.97 -50.53
C ASP A 670 27.73 49.52 -51.98
N SER A 671 28.01 50.51 -52.82
CA SER A 671 28.30 50.30 -54.25
C SER A 671 29.59 49.53 -54.52
N ARG A 672 30.63 49.72 -53.69
CA ARG A 672 31.93 49.08 -53.89
C ARG A 672 31.80 47.58 -53.63
N THR A 673 31.06 47.20 -52.60
CA THR A 673 30.75 45.80 -52.30
C THR A 673 29.98 45.14 -53.45
N LEU A 674 28.96 45.81 -54.00
CA LEU A 674 28.22 45.31 -55.15
C LEU A 674 29.12 45.10 -56.39
N GLU A 675 29.98 46.08 -56.71
CA GLU A 675 30.90 45.99 -57.84
C GLU A 675 31.94 44.89 -57.67
N TRP A 676 32.45 44.70 -56.45
CA TRP A 676 33.39 43.63 -56.15
C TRP A 676 32.74 42.26 -56.33
N LEU A 677 31.52 42.07 -55.80
CA LEU A 677 30.76 40.82 -55.95
C LEU A 677 30.49 40.48 -57.42
N ALA A 678 30.16 41.49 -58.24
CA ALA A 678 29.98 41.32 -59.68
C ALA A 678 31.27 40.88 -60.38
N LYS A 679 32.43 41.43 -59.98
CA LYS A 679 33.74 41.03 -60.51
C LYS A 679 34.17 39.64 -60.05
N ALA A 680 33.82 39.26 -58.82
CA ALA A 680 34.06 37.93 -58.26
C ALA A 680 33.17 36.82 -58.87
N GLY A 681 32.21 37.19 -59.74
CA GLY A 681 31.38 36.23 -60.47
C GLY A 681 30.05 35.87 -59.79
N CYS A 682 29.69 36.54 -58.70
CA CYS A 682 28.41 36.36 -57.99
C CYS A 682 27.21 36.63 -58.93
N ASP A 683 26.14 35.84 -58.83
CA ASP A 683 25.00 35.92 -59.76
C ASP A 683 24.00 36.99 -59.35
N ALA A 684 23.68 37.08 -58.06
CA ALA A 684 22.72 38.03 -57.52
C ALA A 684 23.19 38.65 -56.21
N ALA A 685 22.61 39.79 -55.87
CA ALA A 685 22.85 40.48 -54.61
C ALA A 685 21.53 40.92 -53.98
N GLN A 686 21.52 40.98 -52.66
CA GLN A 686 20.44 41.51 -51.83
C GLN A 686 21.03 42.36 -50.71
N GLY A 687 20.42 43.51 -50.42
CA GLY A 687 20.91 44.38 -49.36
C GLY A 687 20.32 45.77 -49.40
N TYR A 688 20.64 46.58 -48.40
CA TYR A 688 20.07 47.92 -48.24
C TYR A 688 20.54 48.92 -49.30
N TYR A 689 21.68 48.66 -49.95
CA TYR A 689 22.12 49.46 -51.10
C TYR A 689 21.17 49.32 -52.29
N ILE A 690 20.61 48.12 -52.50
CA ILE A 690 19.65 47.86 -53.59
C ILE A 690 18.28 48.44 -53.22
N ALA A 691 17.72 47.97 -52.11
CA ALA A 691 16.57 48.56 -51.45
C ALA A 691 16.33 47.91 -50.08
N ARG A 692 15.71 48.67 -49.18
CA ARG A 692 15.17 48.13 -47.92
C ARG A 692 13.92 47.28 -48.19
N PRO A 693 13.59 46.32 -47.31
CA PRO A 693 12.31 45.61 -47.38
C PRO A 693 11.13 46.57 -47.39
N MET A 694 10.21 46.39 -48.33
CA MET A 694 9.08 47.31 -48.53
C MET A 694 7.75 46.56 -48.67
N PRO A 695 6.62 47.18 -48.30
CA PRO A 695 5.31 46.57 -48.52
C PRO A 695 5.05 46.25 -50.01
N PRO A 696 4.18 45.28 -50.34
CA PRO A 696 3.95 44.86 -51.74
C PRO A 696 3.53 45.98 -52.71
N HIS A 697 2.80 46.99 -52.24
CA HIS A 697 2.41 48.14 -53.07
C HIS A 697 3.63 48.99 -53.46
N GLN A 698 4.54 49.26 -52.53
CA GLN A 698 5.79 49.97 -52.78
C GLN A 698 6.74 49.14 -53.65
N PHE A 699 6.77 47.82 -53.47
CA PHE A 699 7.55 46.93 -54.34
C PHE A 699 7.13 47.02 -55.81
N SER A 700 5.84 47.16 -56.05
CA SER A 700 5.30 47.31 -57.41
C SER A 700 5.67 48.66 -58.03
N GLU A 701 5.68 49.72 -57.24
CA GLU A 701 6.19 51.04 -57.66
C GLU A 701 7.70 51.02 -57.90
N TYR A 702 8.46 50.31 -57.06
CA TYR A 702 9.89 50.10 -57.23
C TYR A 702 10.18 49.39 -58.56
N LEU A 703 9.46 48.30 -58.87
CA LEU A 703 9.58 47.62 -60.16
C LEU A 703 9.32 48.57 -61.34
N LEU A 704 8.30 49.42 -61.26
CA LEU A 704 7.98 50.38 -62.32
C LEU A 704 9.10 51.37 -62.62
N GLN A 705 9.71 51.93 -61.57
CA GLN A 705 10.77 52.91 -61.72
C GLN A 705 12.00 52.28 -62.38
N HIS A 706 12.26 51.00 -62.10
CA HIS A 706 13.41 50.27 -62.62
C HIS A 706 13.14 49.57 -63.96
N LEU A 707 11.89 49.48 -64.41
CA LEU A 707 11.50 49.02 -65.76
C LEU A 707 11.52 50.15 -66.82
N GLN A 708 11.80 51.41 -66.45
CA GLN A 708 11.72 52.57 -67.35
C GLN A 708 13.03 52.92 -68.12
N HIS A 709 14.10 52.13 -67.99
CA HIS A 709 15.36 52.32 -68.75
C HIS A 709 15.61 51.17 -69.75
N ASP A 710 15.07 51.28 -70.97
CA ASP A 710 15.51 50.48 -72.12
C ASP A 710 16.90 51.01 -72.57
N GLY A 711 18.03 50.30 -72.52
CA GLY A 711 18.26 48.88 -72.26
C GLY A 711 19.62 48.59 -71.59
N HIS A 712 19.91 49.26 -70.49
CA HIS A 712 20.90 48.84 -69.48
C HIS A 712 20.43 49.35 -68.12
N VAL A 713 20.29 48.48 -67.12
CA VAL A 713 20.01 48.93 -65.74
C VAL A 713 21.33 49.33 -65.09
N THR A 714 21.67 50.60 -65.20
CA THR A 714 22.69 51.23 -64.37
C THR A 714 22.03 51.73 -63.10
N LEU A 715 22.52 51.29 -61.94
CA LEU A 715 22.33 52.02 -60.69
C LEU A 715 22.92 53.41 -60.92
N ASP A 716 22.08 54.44 -60.85
CA ASP A 716 22.55 55.83 -60.88
C ASP A 716 23.12 56.15 -59.49
N PRO A 717 24.44 56.36 -59.34
CA PRO A 717 25.07 56.58 -58.03
C PRO A 717 24.69 57.93 -57.37
N ALA A 718 23.84 58.76 -58.01
CA ALA A 718 23.58 60.13 -57.55
C ALA A 718 22.28 60.39 -56.76
N ARG A 719 21.54 59.37 -56.29
CA ARG A 719 20.38 59.62 -55.39
C ARG A 719 20.39 58.79 -54.10
N PRO A 720 20.83 59.37 -52.97
CA PRO A 720 20.40 58.90 -51.67
C PRO A 720 18.89 59.14 -51.54
N GLN A 721 18.11 58.09 -51.26
CA GLN A 721 16.73 58.26 -50.80
C GLN A 721 16.76 58.84 -49.38
N ALA A 722 16.70 60.17 -49.29
CA ALA A 722 16.43 60.87 -48.04
C ALA A 722 15.00 60.54 -47.56
N GLN A 723 14.88 60.30 -46.27
CA GLN A 723 13.61 60.27 -45.54
C GLN A 723 12.95 61.65 -45.68
N ASP A 724 11.82 61.73 -46.36
CA ASP A 724 10.85 62.80 -46.10
C ASP A 724 9.44 62.34 -46.46
N GLY A 725 8.64 62.12 -45.43
CA GLY A 725 7.20 62.00 -45.54
C GLY A 725 6.57 63.38 -45.50
N ALA A 726 6.36 64.01 -46.65
CA ALA A 726 5.24 64.91 -46.91
C ALA A 726 5.34 65.50 -48.33
N ALA A 727 4.18 65.54 -49.00
CA ALA A 727 3.90 66.33 -50.20
C ALA A 727 4.67 65.98 -51.49
N ARG A 728 3.99 65.26 -52.39
CA ARG A 728 3.94 65.57 -53.84
C ARG A 728 2.78 64.82 -54.49
N ARG A 729 1.58 65.41 -54.41
CA ARG A 729 0.53 65.23 -55.41
C ARG A 729 0.72 66.34 -56.45
N GLY A 730 1.00 65.97 -57.69
CA GLY A 730 1.06 66.90 -58.82
C GLY A 730 2.33 66.73 -59.64
N GLY A 731 2.20 66.06 -60.78
CA GLY A 731 3.29 65.97 -61.77
C GLY A 731 3.37 64.65 -62.52
N ILE A 732 2.26 64.19 -63.14
CA ILE A 732 2.34 63.17 -64.20
C ILE A 732 1.39 63.59 -65.32
N GLU A 733 1.75 64.63 -66.08
CA GLU A 733 1.24 64.88 -67.42
C GLU A 733 2.34 65.59 -68.22
N ARG A 734 2.58 65.12 -69.46
CA ARG A 734 3.68 65.46 -70.40
C ARG A 734 4.99 64.72 -70.03
N VAL A 735 5.53 63.80 -70.81
CA VAL A 735 5.76 63.75 -72.26
C VAL A 735 5.62 62.29 -72.73
N ALA A 736 4.88 62.07 -73.81
CA ALA A 736 4.70 60.75 -74.42
C ALA A 736 5.02 60.81 -75.92
N SER A 737 6.15 60.24 -76.32
CA SER A 737 6.31 59.67 -77.68
C SER A 737 7.63 58.90 -77.81
N ARG A 738 7.54 57.56 -77.79
CA ARG A 738 8.19 56.57 -78.68
C ARG A 738 8.42 55.24 -77.94
N VAL A 739 8.37 54.15 -78.71
CA VAL A 739 8.48 52.71 -78.36
C VAL A 739 7.17 52.02 -77.88
N GLY A 740 6.64 51.15 -78.75
CA GLY A 740 5.34 50.46 -78.61
C GLY A 740 5.28 49.32 -77.60
N GLY A 741 6.39 48.91 -76.98
CA GLY A 741 6.42 47.87 -75.94
C GLY A 741 5.96 48.34 -74.55
N ALA A 742 6.23 49.60 -74.20
CA ALA A 742 6.03 50.13 -72.85
C ALA A 742 4.54 50.43 -72.50
N ARG A 743 3.64 50.49 -73.48
CA ARG A 743 2.21 50.82 -73.24
C ARG A 743 1.44 49.69 -72.55
N ARG A 744 1.71 48.42 -72.89
CA ARG A 744 1.06 47.26 -72.26
C ARG A 744 1.52 47.09 -70.81
N LEU A 745 2.81 47.26 -70.54
CA LEU A 745 3.36 47.22 -69.18
C LEU A 745 2.82 48.37 -68.32
N ARG A 746 2.75 49.61 -68.83
CA ARG A 746 2.21 50.76 -68.09
C ARG A 746 0.71 50.63 -67.80
N ALA A 747 -0.07 50.05 -68.70
CA ALA A 747 -1.49 49.76 -68.48
C ALA A 747 -1.67 48.68 -67.40
N CYS A 748 -0.90 47.60 -67.49
CA CYS A 748 -0.94 46.47 -66.56
C CYS A 748 -0.55 46.88 -65.13
N VAL A 749 0.38 47.82 -64.97
CA VAL A 749 0.78 48.28 -63.64
C VAL A 749 -0.12 49.39 -63.07
N ARG A 750 -0.82 50.18 -63.89
CA ARG A 750 -1.93 51.01 -63.37
C ARG A 750 -3.04 50.15 -62.77
N GLU A 751 -3.29 48.98 -63.33
CA GLU A 751 -4.23 47.99 -62.78
C GLU A 751 -3.75 47.41 -61.44
N LEU A 752 -2.43 47.26 -61.27
CA LEU A 752 -1.74 46.82 -60.05
C LEU A 752 -1.89 47.84 -58.90
N LEU A 753 -1.80 49.15 -59.19
CA LEU A 753 -2.09 50.22 -58.23
C LEU A 753 -3.58 50.26 -57.83
N ALA A 754 -4.50 49.94 -58.76
CA ALA A 754 -5.93 49.92 -58.48
C ALA A 754 -6.36 48.72 -57.61
N THR A 755 -5.81 47.54 -57.85
CA THR A 755 -6.12 46.31 -57.08
C THR A 755 -5.49 46.31 -55.69
N THR A 756 -4.27 46.82 -55.53
CA THR A 756 -3.62 46.95 -54.22
C THR A 756 -4.26 48.06 -53.35
N ALA A 757 -4.72 49.16 -53.94
CA ALA A 757 -5.50 50.18 -53.24
C ALA A 757 -6.86 49.65 -52.75
N SER A 758 -7.54 48.81 -53.53
CA SER A 758 -8.79 48.16 -53.12
C SER A 758 -8.60 47.21 -51.92
N ALA A 759 -7.51 46.44 -51.90
CA ALA A 759 -7.19 45.54 -50.79
C ALA A 759 -6.81 46.30 -49.50
N ALA A 760 -6.08 47.41 -49.62
CA ALA A 760 -5.73 48.29 -48.50
C ALA A 760 -6.97 49.02 -47.93
N ALA A 761 -7.92 49.43 -48.78
CA ALA A 761 -9.17 50.08 -48.36
C ALA A 761 -10.07 49.11 -47.56
N SER A 762 -10.16 47.84 -47.96
CA SER A 762 -10.89 46.82 -47.20
C SER A 762 -10.29 46.52 -45.82
N ALA A 763 -8.97 46.61 -45.67
CA ALA A 763 -8.29 46.46 -44.37
C ALA A 763 -8.44 47.72 -43.48
N GLY A 764 -8.58 48.90 -44.08
CA GLY A 764 -8.84 50.16 -43.38
C GLY A 764 -10.24 50.27 -42.79
N ALA A 765 -11.26 49.73 -43.48
CA ALA A 765 -12.65 49.77 -43.01
C ALA A 765 -12.88 48.93 -41.72
N ALA A 766 -12.15 47.83 -41.54
CA ALA A 766 -12.21 47.01 -40.32
C ALA A 766 -11.64 47.73 -39.08
N ARG A 767 -10.75 48.73 -39.25
CA ARG A 767 -10.17 49.51 -38.14
C ARG A 767 -11.15 50.55 -37.55
N GLY A 768 -12.23 50.89 -38.26
CA GLY A 768 -13.21 51.89 -37.82
C GLY A 768 -14.26 51.39 -36.82
N ALA A 769 -14.50 50.07 -36.76
CA ALA A 769 -15.64 49.51 -36.00
C ALA A 769 -15.33 49.18 -34.52
N SER A 770 -14.07 49.16 -34.10
CA SER A 770 -13.68 48.76 -32.72
C SER A 770 -13.56 49.92 -31.72
N ARG A 771 -13.74 51.17 -32.18
CA ARG A 771 -13.68 52.38 -31.32
C ARG A 771 -15.07 52.92 -31.00
N ARG A 772 -15.94 52.15 -30.34
CA ARG A 772 -17.17 52.69 -29.72
C ARG A 772 -17.86 51.70 -28.77
N VAL A 773 -17.31 51.48 -27.57
CA VAL A 773 -18.12 51.28 -26.34
C VAL A 773 -17.35 51.87 -25.15
N ARG A 774 -17.82 53.01 -24.66
CA ARG A 774 -17.34 53.67 -23.43
C ARG A 774 -17.96 53.02 -22.20
N ALA A 775 -17.16 53.04 -21.13
CA ALA A 775 -17.47 52.69 -19.76
C ALA A 775 -18.80 53.24 -19.23
N ARG A 776 -19.52 52.39 -18.49
CA ARG A 776 -20.42 52.78 -17.40
C ARG A 776 -20.22 51.82 -16.24
N THR A 777 -19.62 52.31 -15.16
CA THR A 777 -19.83 51.80 -13.80
C THR A 777 -21.29 52.05 -13.40
N PRO A 778 -21.83 51.24 -12.47
CA PRO A 778 -22.12 51.84 -11.17
C PRO A 778 -21.87 50.91 -9.97
N SER A 779 -21.45 51.54 -8.87
CA SER A 779 -21.60 51.06 -7.50
C SER A 779 -23.04 51.30 -7.02
N CYS A 780 -23.65 50.35 -6.31
CA CYS A 780 -24.42 50.63 -5.09
C CYS A 780 -24.80 49.34 -4.35
N THR A 781 -25.08 49.51 -3.07
CA THR A 781 -25.19 48.52 -2.00
C THR A 781 -26.61 47.98 -1.77
N ARG A 782 -26.67 46.94 -0.93
CA ARG A 782 -27.75 46.48 -0.02
C ARG A 782 -28.72 45.36 -0.45
N ARG A 783 -28.66 44.33 0.43
CA ARG A 783 -29.75 43.54 1.06
C ARG A 783 -30.51 42.50 0.22
N GLY A 784 -30.10 41.24 0.44
CA GLY A 784 -30.94 40.26 1.13
C GLY A 784 -31.99 39.48 0.33
N ARG A 785 -31.78 38.17 0.16
CA ARG A 785 -32.60 37.11 0.79
C ARG A 785 -32.21 35.72 0.28
N ARG A 786 -32.21 34.79 1.24
CA ARG A 786 -32.15 33.33 1.13
C ARG A 786 -32.96 32.76 -0.04
N ARG A 787 -32.42 31.75 -0.74
CA ARG A 787 -33.11 30.45 -0.98
C ARG A 787 -32.13 29.39 -1.48
N ARG A 788 -32.23 28.21 -0.86
CA ARG A 788 -31.48 26.96 -1.10
C ARG A 788 -31.71 26.38 -2.51
N PRO A 789 -30.80 25.51 -3.01
CA PRO A 789 -30.96 24.82 -4.29
C PRO A 789 -31.92 23.62 -4.19
N ARG A 790 -32.71 23.40 -5.24
CA ARG A 790 -33.53 22.20 -5.45
C ARG A 790 -32.70 21.12 -6.15
N ALA A 791 -32.70 19.94 -5.54
CA ALA A 791 -32.24 18.67 -6.10
C ALA A 791 -33.24 18.11 -7.15
N LEU A 792 -32.77 17.16 -7.97
CA LEU A 792 -33.46 15.99 -8.58
C LEU A 792 -32.48 15.29 -9.57
N PRO A 793 -32.63 13.99 -9.92
CA PRO A 793 -32.76 12.82 -9.05
C PRO A 793 -31.87 11.61 -9.44
N ARG A 794 -31.67 10.70 -8.47
CA ARG A 794 -31.27 9.30 -8.68
C ARG A 794 -32.49 8.42 -9.02
N ARG A 795 -32.31 7.47 -9.96
CA ARG A 795 -32.95 6.14 -10.12
C ARG A 795 -32.08 5.37 -11.14
N ASP A 796 -31.87 4.05 -11.12
CA ASP A 796 -32.29 2.96 -10.25
C ASP A 796 -31.32 1.78 -10.47
N ARG A 797 -31.12 0.97 -9.42
CA ARG A 797 -30.49 -0.36 -9.50
C ARG A 797 -31.55 -1.38 -9.92
N ARG A 798 -31.25 -2.27 -10.86
CA ARG A 798 -31.72 -3.67 -10.85
C ARG A 798 -30.71 -4.62 -11.51
N ALA A 799 -30.28 -5.59 -10.70
CA ALA A 799 -29.95 -7.00 -10.95
C ALA A 799 -29.65 -7.46 -12.40
N ARG A 800 -28.42 -7.93 -12.62
CA ARG A 800 -28.09 -9.35 -12.87
C ARG A 800 -26.62 -9.60 -12.58
#